data_AF-A0A3P3Y5C9-F1
#
_entry.id   AF-A0A3P3Y5C9-F1
#
_cell.length_a   1.000
_cell.length_b   1.000
_cell.length_c   1.000
_cell.angle_alpha   90.00
_cell.angle_beta   90.00
_cell.angle_gamma   90.00
#
_symmetry.space_group_name_H-M   'P 1'
#
loop_
_entity.id
_entity.type
_entity.pdbx_description
1 polymer ?
#
loop_
_entity_poly.entity_id
_entity_poly.type
_entity_poly.pdbx_seq_one_letter_code
_entity_poly.pdbx_strand_id
1 'polypeptide(L)'
;MWTSNGTFPIVSLRSVSSGLQWQALPNGTIAAGPCSNSSLSQLFQLGSPVISTIPASSYSAPGGLVCYGSDRFVVLHWTAPVPLQGNTRARYSVFRRLSGSSSTFTSVIGSITDAYGLHFVDRNAIVGQSYDYQIGSGSWTGPICTASAQVDALNDDDAFLEYLQRTAFDYFWFQANPFNGLVRDRTESWSPPSIAAVGFALSAMTVGIDHGYITRKDAASRVLITLTTFLHGPQSNATSKVIGYNGFFYHYLDMTTGYRTWTCELSPIDTALLMSGVLHARQYFDHPGEQQIRGAATSLINAVNWPFMFIDRDQRLALSWTPEPGTGYSPYQWEGLSEGKLMAMMAVGSLTHPIPTSAWSAFTSTYQVTNSYGYAFVQFSPLFGHQYSELFFDYRGVSDVEPSSTWKSVNYFENSRRATLAQQRYSMAKKSSLPWYSQDLWGLTACDGPGNATTPQYYGYTARGANPTMSDDNTFAPTATGGSFMFTPTISLNALRYMYNTYCDLTCGAYGLQDAFNPAWSGTWSSPDALGIDQGPILLSIENQRTAGRIWDTFMENPEMKAASERIPSLSKSEEMDFNLYLASVRPGRKHPLRSVSANYLTSTRHCLTRSAGSSSLAFSACTSYSATATVDSLLLTGGPLQQVDIRQWGSDYYMLQIGPDFDQCVNIPGASKSPGVTLNMWACDMVGYPSGSQWFRVQVVGTDQDSVPIINLVQYNTGYCLEVSGSGTIVQQTCVENRSQQMFVWGSTTVAWEWDSCPSLSPISLTTTTTAVVRRCSSRVPVLR
;
A
#
# COMPACT_ATOMS: atom_id res chain seq x y z
N MET A 1 10.16 -21.30 50.32
CA MET A 1 11.06 -22.24 51.03
C MET A 1 11.00 -23.58 50.31
N TRP A 2 12.15 -24.20 50.05
CA TRP A 2 12.25 -25.54 49.44
C TRP A 2 12.73 -26.54 50.50
N THR A 3 12.28 -27.79 50.43
CA THR A 3 12.88 -28.93 51.15
C THR A 3 13.37 -29.96 50.14
N SER A 4 14.40 -30.73 50.51
CA SER A 4 15.29 -31.43 49.57
C SER A 4 14.70 -32.62 48.80
N ASN A 5 13.46 -33.04 49.08
CA ASN A 5 12.93 -34.34 48.62
C ASN A 5 11.69 -34.23 47.71
N GLY A 6 11.51 -33.11 47.01
CA GLY A 6 10.71 -33.04 45.77
C GLY A 6 9.22 -33.43 45.84
N THR A 7 8.60 -33.42 47.02
CA THR A 7 7.18 -33.79 47.21
C THR A 7 6.38 -32.59 47.74
N PHE A 8 5.31 -32.24 47.04
CA PHE A 8 4.40 -31.14 47.42
C PHE A 8 3.31 -31.67 48.36
N PRO A 9 3.12 -31.10 49.57
CA PRO A 9 1.92 -31.35 50.35
C PRO A 9 0.73 -30.64 49.70
N ILE A 10 -0.38 -31.35 49.50
CA ILE A 10 -1.63 -30.72 49.03
C ILE A 10 -2.22 -29.92 50.20
N VAL A 11 -2.36 -28.61 49.99
CA VAL A 11 -2.91 -27.68 50.98
C VAL A 11 -4.23 -27.13 50.44
N SER A 12 -5.31 -27.27 51.21
CA SER A 12 -6.58 -26.62 50.89
C SER A 12 -6.69 -25.27 51.61
N LEU A 13 -7.33 -24.31 50.96
CA LEU A 13 -7.65 -23.01 51.54
C LEU A 13 -9.11 -23.02 51.97
N ARG A 14 -9.38 -22.82 53.27
CA ARG A 14 -10.73 -22.77 53.81
C ARG A 14 -11.06 -21.38 54.33
N SER A 15 -12.24 -20.87 53.96
CA SER A 15 -12.82 -19.68 54.57
C SER A 15 -13.40 -20.04 55.94
N VAL A 16 -12.93 -19.34 56.98
CA VAL A 16 -13.54 -19.30 58.31
C VAL A 16 -13.99 -17.88 58.61
N SER A 17 -14.81 -17.68 59.65
CA SER A 17 -15.46 -16.39 59.95
C SER A 17 -14.51 -15.22 60.22
N SER A 18 -13.20 -15.46 60.36
CA SER A 18 -12.15 -14.45 60.57
C SER A 18 -11.13 -14.35 59.41
N GLY A 19 -11.29 -15.10 58.32
CA GLY A 19 -10.40 -15.04 57.15
C GLY A 19 -10.10 -16.39 56.49
N LEU A 20 -9.13 -16.40 55.58
CA LEU A 20 -8.68 -17.59 54.86
C LEU A 20 -7.52 -18.26 55.60
N GLN A 21 -7.62 -19.57 55.87
CA GLN A 21 -6.53 -20.37 56.46
C GLN A 21 -6.15 -21.56 55.57
N TRP A 22 -4.86 -21.90 55.59
CA TRP A 22 -4.28 -23.02 54.86
C TRP A 22 -4.24 -24.29 55.73
N GLN A 23 -4.76 -25.41 55.23
CA GLN A 23 -4.73 -26.71 55.91
C GLN A 23 -4.25 -27.82 54.98
N ALA A 24 -3.21 -28.57 55.40
CA ALA A 24 -2.68 -29.71 54.65
C ALA A 24 -3.65 -30.91 54.72
N LEU A 25 -3.82 -31.61 53.59
CA LEU A 25 -4.68 -32.79 53.47
C LEU A 25 -3.84 -34.07 53.22
N PRO A 26 -4.13 -35.21 53.86
CA PRO A 26 -3.44 -36.47 53.60
C PRO A 26 -4.08 -37.22 52.42
N ASN A 27 -3.26 -37.61 51.43
CA ASN A 27 -3.44 -38.62 50.38
C ASN A 27 -4.79 -38.70 49.62
N GLY A 28 -4.74 -38.47 48.30
CA GLY A 28 -5.93 -38.21 47.49
C GLY A 28 -6.56 -39.40 46.76
N THR A 29 -7.83 -39.20 46.39
CA THR A 29 -8.48 -39.68 45.16
C THR A 29 -9.83 -38.95 45.04
N ILE A 30 -10.17 -38.41 43.86
CA ILE A 30 -11.54 -37.91 43.58
C ILE A 30 -11.94 -38.38 42.18
N ALA A 31 -13.07 -39.09 42.10
CA ALA A 31 -13.73 -39.50 40.87
C ALA A 31 -14.80 -38.47 40.46
N ALA A 32 -15.08 -38.36 39.17
CA ALA A 32 -16.03 -37.39 38.64
C ALA A 32 -17.50 -37.85 38.74
N GLY A 33 -18.41 -36.89 38.98
CA GLY A 33 -19.87 -37.06 38.91
C GLY A 33 -20.55 -35.72 38.55
N PRO A 34 -21.66 -35.70 37.79
CA PRO A 34 -22.22 -34.47 37.22
C PRO A 34 -23.39 -33.89 38.03
N CYS A 35 -23.57 -32.55 38.03
CA CYS A 35 -24.89 -31.89 37.86
C CYS A 35 -24.86 -30.35 37.75
N SER A 36 -25.68 -29.86 36.80
CA SER A 36 -26.40 -28.57 36.63
C SER A 36 -26.16 -27.30 37.50
N ASN A 37 -26.00 -26.18 36.78
CA ASN A 37 -26.59 -24.84 36.96
C ASN A 37 -26.79 -24.22 38.35
N SER A 38 -26.08 -23.11 38.62
CA SER A 38 -26.71 -21.75 38.69
C SER A 38 -25.65 -20.64 38.83
N SER A 39 -26.06 -19.39 38.58
CA SER A 39 -25.21 -18.20 38.38
C SER A 39 -24.54 -17.63 39.63
N LEU A 40 -23.26 -17.23 39.54
CA LEU A 40 -22.80 -15.85 39.81
C LEU A 40 -21.28 -15.61 39.54
N SER A 41 -21.00 -14.55 38.76
CA SER A 41 -19.82 -13.66 38.75
C SER A 41 -18.37 -14.18 38.97
N GLN A 42 -17.56 -14.03 37.90
CA GLN A 42 -16.24 -13.36 37.85
C GLN A 42 -15.17 -13.62 38.92
N LEU A 43 -14.01 -14.19 38.53
CA LEU A 43 -12.72 -13.47 38.35
C LEU A 43 -11.57 -14.46 38.03
N PHE A 44 -10.60 -13.95 37.27
CA PHE A 44 -9.28 -14.52 36.89
C PHE A 44 -8.78 -15.79 37.62
N GLN A 45 -8.33 -16.77 36.82
CA GLN A 45 -7.07 -17.46 37.14
C GLN A 45 -6.25 -17.77 35.88
N LEU A 46 -5.03 -17.21 35.83
CA LEU A 46 -3.96 -17.65 34.94
C LEU A 46 -3.54 -19.06 35.37
N GLY A 47 -3.63 -20.02 34.45
CA GLY A 47 -3.18 -21.39 34.67
C GLY A 47 -2.20 -21.81 33.58
N SER A 48 -0.95 -22.09 33.95
CA SER A 48 -0.03 -22.81 33.08
C SER A 48 -0.63 -24.16 32.71
N PRO A 49 -0.57 -24.61 31.44
CA PRO A 49 -1.22 -25.85 31.03
C PRO A 49 -0.53 -27.06 31.68
N VAL A 50 -1.26 -27.75 32.56
CA VAL A 50 -0.95 -29.13 32.91
C VAL A 50 -1.16 -29.96 31.64
N ILE A 51 -0.10 -30.61 31.17
CA ILE A 51 -0.14 -31.45 29.97
C ILE A 51 -0.93 -32.73 30.30
N SER A 52 -2.24 -32.69 30.06
CA SER A 52 -3.02 -33.89 29.80
C SER A 52 -2.99 -34.18 28.30
N THR A 53 -2.58 -35.39 27.93
CA THR A 53 -2.62 -35.85 26.54
C THR A 53 -4.07 -35.98 26.10
N ILE A 54 -4.57 -35.01 25.35
CA ILE A 54 -5.92 -35.06 24.79
C ILE A 54 -5.94 -36.17 23.70
N PRO A 55 -6.88 -37.12 23.72
CA PRO A 55 -6.93 -38.20 22.72
C PRO A 55 -7.14 -37.63 21.31
N ALA A 56 -6.49 -38.25 20.32
CA ALA A 56 -6.44 -37.77 18.92
C ALA A 56 -7.80 -37.65 18.20
N SER A 57 -8.90 -38.05 18.84
CA SER A 57 -10.28 -37.97 18.34
C SER A 57 -11.00 -36.67 18.69
N SER A 58 -10.32 -35.65 19.22
CA SER A 58 -10.93 -34.43 19.76
C SER A 58 -10.57 -33.12 19.03
N TYR A 59 -9.86 -33.19 17.90
CA TYR A 59 -9.62 -32.00 17.08
C TYR A 59 -10.95 -31.50 16.49
N SER A 60 -11.18 -30.19 16.60
CA SER A 60 -12.36 -29.57 16.01
C SER A 60 -12.31 -29.55 14.47
N ALA A 61 -13.40 -29.13 13.84
CA ALA A 61 -13.45 -28.91 12.40
C ALA A 61 -12.48 -27.78 11.99
N PRO A 62 -11.70 -27.93 10.91
CA PRO A 62 -11.11 -26.82 10.16
C PRO A 62 -12.16 -25.74 9.86
N GLY A 63 -11.80 -24.49 10.12
CA GLY A 63 -12.71 -23.35 10.08
C GLY A 63 -12.35 -22.35 8.99
N GLY A 64 -13.16 -21.30 8.87
CA GLY A 64 -12.81 -20.09 8.09
C GLY A 64 -12.46 -20.34 6.62
N LEU A 65 -13.00 -21.40 5.99
CA LEU A 65 -12.76 -21.67 4.58
C LEU A 65 -13.35 -20.52 3.74
N VAL A 66 -12.48 -19.86 2.98
CA VAL A 66 -12.84 -18.93 1.92
C VAL A 66 -12.21 -19.41 0.63
N CYS A 67 -12.88 -19.19 -0.50
CA CYS A 67 -12.27 -19.34 -1.80
C CYS A 67 -12.78 -18.27 -2.78
N TYR A 68 -11.91 -17.87 -3.69
CA TYR A 68 -12.16 -16.86 -4.70
C TYR A 68 -11.36 -17.19 -5.96
N GLY A 69 -11.91 -16.83 -7.13
CA GLY A 69 -11.22 -16.99 -8.41
C GLY A 69 -10.49 -15.72 -8.83
N SER A 70 -9.37 -15.91 -9.52
CA SER A 70 -8.79 -14.91 -10.41
C SER A 70 -9.33 -15.09 -11.84
N ASP A 71 -8.65 -14.54 -12.84
CA ASP A 71 -8.89 -14.84 -14.26
C ASP A 71 -8.27 -16.17 -14.73
N ARG A 72 -7.41 -16.81 -13.92
CA ARG A 72 -6.62 -18.00 -14.27
C ARG A 72 -6.80 -19.20 -13.35
N PHE A 73 -7.07 -18.99 -12.06
CA PHE A 73 -7.07 -20.06 -11.04
C PHE A 73 -8.00 -19.73 -9.86
N VAL A 74 -8.25 -20.71 -8.98
CA VAL A 74 -8.97 -20.49 -7.72
C VAL A 74 -8.00 -20.60 -6.54
N VAL A 75 -8.07 -19.65 -5.62
CA VAL A 75 -7.34 -19.69 -4.34
C VAL A 75 -8.31 -20.09 -3.24
N LEU A 76 -7.86 -20.96 -2.34
CA LEU A 76 -8.54 -21.36 -1.13
C LEU A 76 -7.67 -21.00 0.08
N HIS A 77 -8.28 -20.51 1.15
CA HIS A 77 -7.65 -20.35 2.46
C HIS A 77 -8.55 -20.90 3.55
N TRP A 78 -7.98 -21.47 4.61
CA TRP A 78 -8.73 -21.93 5.78
C TRP A 78 -7.90 -21.81 7.07
N THR A 79 -8.54 -22.01 8.22
CA THR A 79 -7.87 -22.07 9.52
C THR A 79 -7.86 -23.49 10.07
N ALA A 80 -6.75 -23.83 10.75
CA ALA A 80 -6.59 -25.13 11.39
C ALA A 80 -7.54 -25.29 12.60
N PRO A 81 -7.85 -26.53 13.01
CA PRO A 81 -8.60 -26.83 14.23
C PRO A 81 -8.04 -26.20 15.50
N VAL A 82 -8.94 -25.86 16.42
CA VAL A 82 -8.61 -25.46 17.79
C VAL A 82 -8.86 -26.64 18.75
N PRO A 83 -7.97 -26.95 19.72
CA PRO A 83 -6.67 -26.33 19.96
C PRO A 83 -5.54 -26.93 19.10
N LEU A 84 -4.68 -26.07 18.55
CA LEU A 84 -3.35 -26.47 18.11
C LEU A 84 -2.43 -26.55 19.33
N GLN A 85 -2.09 -27.77 19.79
CA GLN A 85 -1.00 -27.92 20.76
C GLN A 85 0.33 -28.07 20.01
N GLY A 86 1.08 -26.96 19.95
CA GLY A 86 2.42 -26.88 19.36
C GLY A 86 2.45 -26.90 17.82
N ASN A 87 3.61 -27.23 17.27
CA ASN A 87 3.86 -27.35 15.82
C ASN A 87 3.27 -28.66 15.23
N THR A 88 2.05 -29.01 15.63
CA THR A 88 1.33 -30.21 15.17
C THR A 88 0.76 -29.99 13.78
N ARG A 89 1.60 -30.21 12.77
CA ARG A 89 1.20 -30.11 11.35
C ARG A 89 0.19 -31.21 11.01
N ALA A 90 -1.06 -30.82 10.80
CA ALA A 90 -2.09 -31.72 10.30
C ALA A 90 -2.02 -31.82 8.78
N ARG A 91 -2.35 -33.00 8.23
CA ARG A 91 -2.48 -33.20 6.79
C ARG A 91 -3.92 -32.92 6.36
N TYR A 92 -4.09 -31.95 5.49
CA TYR A 92 -5.35 -31.62 4.84
C TYR A 92 -5.38 -32.19 3.43
N SER A 93 -6.57 -32.65 3.00
CA SER A 93 -6.88 -33.02 1.63
C SER A 93 -7.86 -32.02 1.05
N VAL A 94 -7.58 -31.53 -0.15
CA VAL A 94 -8.48 -30.63 -0.90
C VAL A 94 -9.28 -31.45 -1.90
N PHE A 95 -10.59 -31.25 -1.90
CA PHE A 95 -11.56 -31.93 -2.75
C PHE A 95 -12.30 -30.89 -3.60
N ARG A 96 -12.72 -31.29 -4.81
CA ARG A 96 -13.43 -30.42 -5.76
C ARG A 96 -14.56 -31.18 -6.47
N ARG A 97 -15.61 -30.49 -6.89
CA ARG A 97 -16.58 -30.96 -7.90
C ARG A 97 -17.12 -29.79 -8.69
N LEU A 98 -17.74 -30.04 -9.84
CA LEU A 98 -18.55 -29.01 -10.51
C LEU A 98 -19.68 -28.55 -9.58
N SER A 99 -19.87 -27.24 -9.44
CA SER A 99 -20.92 -26.72 -8.57
C SER A 99 -22.31 -27.10 -9.09
N GLY A 100 -23.23 -27.39 -8.18
CA GLY A 100 -24.57 -27.88 -8.50
C GLY A 100 -24.63 -29.34 -9.01
N SER A 101 -23.49 -30.01 -9.18
CA SER A 101 -23.46 -31.43 -9.58
C SER A 101 -23.86 -32.36 -8.43
N SER A 102 -24.61 -33.40 -8.76
CA SER A 102 -24.89 -34.53 -7.86
C SER A 102 -23.73 -35.53 -7.77
N SER A 103 -22.65 -35.34 -8.55
CA SER A 103 -21.44 -36.15 -8.45
C SER A 103 -20.81 -36.03 -7.07
N THR A 104 -20.20 -37.13 -6.61
CA THR A 104 -19.27 -37.08 -5.48
C THR A 104 -18.15 -36.08 -5.77
N PHE A 105 -17.55 -35.52 -4.72
CA PHE A 105 -16.28 -34.82 -4.85
C PHE A 105 -15.24 -35.74 -5.52
N THR A 106 -14.39 -35.18 -6.38
CA THR A 106 -13.32 -35.93 -7.05
C THR A 106 -12.36 -36.51 -6.03
N SER A 107 -11.58 -37.50 -6.44
CA SER A 107 -10.35 -37.87 -5.72
C SER A 107 -9.52 -36.61 -5.43
N VAL A 108 -8.92 -36.59 -4.24
CA VAL A 108 -8.12 -35.49 -3.67
C VAL A 108 -7.29 -34.76 -4.73
N ILE A 109 -7.57 -33.47 -4.95
CA ILE A 109 -6.87 -32.64 -5.96
C ILE A 109 -5.56 -32.05 -5.42
N GLY A 110 -5.33 -32.11 -4.11
CA GLY A 110 -4.11 -31.67 -3.46
C GLY A 110 -4.06 -32.01 -1.97
N SER A 111 -2.87 -31.99 -1.37
CA SER A 111 -2.70 -32.13 0.08
C SER A 111 -1.77 -31.04 0.61
N ILE A 112 -2.07 -30.51 1.80
CA ILE A 112 -1.29 -29.48 2.50
C ILE A 112 -0.95 -29.98 3.89
N THR A 113 0.25 -29.68 4.39
CA THR A 113 0.72 -30.11 5.72
C THR A 113 1.42 -28.96 6.43
N ASP A 114 0.65 -28.15 7.16
CA ASP A 114 1.15 -27.04 7.98
C ASP A 114 0.24 -26.82 9.21
N ALA A 115 0.63 -25.92 10.11
CA ALA A 115 -0.15 -25.45 11.26
C ALA A 115 -0.78 -24.06 11.03
N TYR A 116 -0.16 -23.22 10.20
CA TYR A 116 -0.59 -21.86 9.87
C TYR A 116 -0.53 -21.64 8.35
N GLY A 117 -1.09 -20.55 7.83
CA GLY A 117 -0.97 -20.22 6.42
C GLY A 117 -1.62 -21.21 5.47
N LEU A 118 -2.66 -21.93 5.93
CA LEU A 118 -3.24 -23.04 5.17
C LEU A 118 -3.99 -22.53 3.94
N HIS A 119 -3.45 -22.87 2.77
CA HIS A 119 -3.93 -22.43 1.48
C HIS A 119 -3.79 -23.50 0.40
N PHE A 120 -4.54 -23.36 -0.69
CA PHE A 120 -4.36 -24.15 -1.91
C PHE A 120 -4.64 -23.30 -3.14
N VAL A 121 -3.84 -23.46 -4.19
CA VAL A 121 -4.05 -22.78 -5.48
C VAL A 121 -4.41 -23.82 -6.54
N ASP A 122 -5.68 -23.86 -6.91
CA ASP A 122 -6.19 -24.74 -7.96
C ASP A 122 -5.97 -24.11 -9.35
N ARG A 123 -4.76 -24.29 -9.88
CA ARG A 123 -4.41 -23.95 -11.27
C ARG A 123 -5.06 -24.87 -12.31
N ASN A 124 -5.75 -25.94 -11.90
CA ASN A 124 -6.45 -26.86 -12.78
C ASN A 124 -7.96 -26.56 -12.84
N ALA A 125 -8.41 -25.42 -12.31
CA ALA A 125 -9.78 -24.93 -12.47
C ALA A 125 -9.98 -24.43 -13.91
N ILE A 126 -10.99 -24.94 -14.60
CA ILE A 126 -11.31 -24.47 -15.95
C ILE A 126 -11.98 -23.09 -15.82
N VAL A 127 -11.39 -22.08 -16.47
CA VAL A 127 -11.92 -20.71 -16.49
C VAL A 127 -13.34 -20.70 -17.06
N GLY A 128 -14.25 -19.99 -16.41
CA GLY A 128 -15.68 -19.96 -16.71
C GLY A 128 -16.49 -21.09 -16.05
N GLN A 129 -15.86 -22.08 -15.41
CA GLN A 129 -16.54 -23.12 -14.63
C GLN A 129 -16.55 -22.79 -13.14
N SER A 130 -17.68 -23.07 -12.48
CA SER A 130 -17.83 -22.97 -11.04
C SER A 130 -17.67 -24.33 -10.37
N TYR A 131 -16.91 -24.36 -9.28
CA TYR A 131 -16.60 -25.56 -8.52
C TYR A 131 -16.98 -25.38 -7.05
N ASP A 132 -17.52 -26.43 -6.46
CA ASP A 132 -17.58 -26.57 -5.01
C ASP A 132 -16.26 -27.19 -4.55
N TYR A 133 -15.65 -26.57 -3.54
CA TYR A 133 -14.44 -27.04 -2.87
C TYR A 133 -14.74 -27.47 -1.45
N GLN A 134 -14.09 -28.53 -0.98
CA GLN A 134 -14.23 -29.04 0.37
C GLN A 134 -12.85 -29.41 0.94
N ILE A 135 -12.61 -29.13 2.21
CA ILE A 135 -11.40 -29.56 2.91
C ILE A 135 -11.70 -30.86 3.67
N GLY A 136 -10.72 -31.74 3.82
CA GLY A 136 -10.80 -32.90 4.71
C GLY A 136 -9.55 -33.07 5.55
N SER A 137 -9.69 -33.67 6.72
CA SER A 137 -8.61 -34.00 7.64
C SER A 137 -9.00 -35.25 8.45
N GLY A 138 -8.22 -36.32 8.33
CA GLY A 138 -8.59 -37.63 8.89
C GLY A 138 -9.94 -38.11 8.33
N SER A 139 -10.90 -38.38 9.22
CA SER A 139 -12.28 -38.77 8.88
C SER A 139 -13.23 -37.59 8.67
N TRP A 140 -12.79 -36.35 8.93
CA TRP A 140 -13.63 -35.16 8.79
C TRP A 140 -13.56 -34.59 7.38
N THR A 141 -14.69 -34.09 6.87
CA THR A 141 -14.79 -33.33 5.62
C THR A 141 -15.77 -32.15 5.76
N GLY A 142 -15.43 -31.00 5.18
CA GLY A 142 -16.18 -29.75 5.27
C GLY A 142 -15.26 -28.52 5.31
N PRO A 143 -15.81 -27.36 5.70
CA PRO A 143 -17.05 -26.86 5.10
C PRO A 143 -16.92 -26.83 3.55
N ILE A 144 -17.97 -26.40 2.85
CA ILE A 144 -17.92 -26.21 1.39
C ILE A 144 -17.86 -24.72 1.08
N CYS A 145 -17.00 -24.32 0.14
CA CYS A 145 -17.04 -23.00 -0.49
C CYS A 145 -17.18 -23.18 -2.01
N THR A 146 -17.83 -22.25 -2.69
CA THR A 146 -18.03 -22.30 -4.15
C THR A 146 -17.29 -21.15 -4.80
N ALA A 147 -16.45 -21.45 -5.79
CA ALA A 147 -15.66 -20.44 -6.51
C ALA A 147 -15.40 -20.86 -7.97
N SER A 148 -15.06 -19.87 -8.79
CA SER A 148 -14.82 -20.01 -10.22
C SER A 148 -13.74 -19.03 -10.66
N ALA A 149 -12.73 -19.48 -11.42
CA ALA A 149 -11.94 -18.55 -12.22
C ALA A 149 -12.81 -18.04 -13.37
N GLN A 150 -12.72 -16.75 -13.72
CA GLN A 150 -13.63 -16.12 -14.70
C GLN A 150 -12.85 -15.33 -15.76
N VAL A 151 -13.24 -15.48 -17.03
CA VAL A 151 -12.59 -14.76 -18.15
C VAL A 151 -12.72 -13.26 -17.91
N ASP A 152 -11.65 -12.51 -18.18
CA ASP A 152 -11.59 -11.05 -18.08
C ASP A 152 -11.88 -10.46 -16.69
N ALA A 153 -11.96 -11.28 -15.63
CA ALA A 153 -12.36 -10.88 -14.27
C ALA A 153 -11.50 -9.77 -13.65
N LEU A 154 -10.27 -9.62 -14.14
CA LEU A 154 -9.30 -8.64 -13.66
C LEU A 154 -8.87 -7.66 -14.76
N ASN A 155 -9.57 -7.59 -15.91
CA ASN A 155 -9.22 -6.62 -16.97
C ASN A 155 -9.49 -5.17 -16.54
N ASP A 156 -10.45 -4.96 -15.65
CA ASP A 156 -10.70 -3.67 -14.99
C ASP A 156 -9.57 -3.31 -14.00
N ASP A 157 -9.26 -2.02 -13.87
CA ASP A 157 -8.21 -1.54 -12.97
C ASP A 157 -8.63 -1.62 -11.51
N ASP A 158 -9.89 -1.29 -11.18
CA ASP A 158 -10.39 -1.36 -9.81
C ASP A 158 -10.52 -2.80 -9.32
N ALA A 159 -10.92 -3.75 -10.18
CA ALA A 159 -10.95 -5.19 -9.90
C ALA A 159 -9.54 -5.78 -9.70
N PHE A 160 -8.56 -5.34 -10.48
CA PHE A 160 -7.17 -5.78 -10.31
C PHE A 160 -6.52 -5.24 -9.05
N LEU A 161 -6.73 -3.96 -8.73
CA LEU A 161 -6.28 -3.39 -7.45
C LEU A 161 -6.97 -4.07 -6.27
N GLU A 162 -8.25 -4.42 -6.39
CA GLU A 162 -8.98 -5.20 -5.39
C GLU A 162 -8.36 -6.60 -5.19
N TYR A 163 -7.99 -7.29 -6.27
CA TYR A 163 -7.29 -8.56 -6.21
C TYR A 163 -5.95 -8.44 -5.47
N LEU A 164 -5.12 -7.46 -5.82
CA LEU A 164 -3.83 -7.23 -5.16
C LEU A 164 -3.99 -6.91 -3.67
N GLN A 165 -4.92 -6.02 -3.30
CA GLN A 165 -5.20 -5.70 -1.91
C GLN A 165 -5.74 -6.92 -1.15
N ARG A 166 -6.65 -7.69 -1.74
CA ARG A 166 -7.24 -8.86 -1.10
C ARG A 166 -6.19 -9.94 -0.83
N THR A 167 -5.36 -10.28 -1.82
CA THR A 167 -4.37 -11.34 -1.65
C THR A 167 -3.24 -10.95 -0.71
N ALA A 168 -2.81 -9.68 -0.73
CA ALA A 168 -1.84 -9.15 0.23
C ALA A 168 -2.42 -9.10 1.66
N PHE A 169 -3.71 -8.78 1.82
CA PHE A 169 -4.40 -8.87 3.11
C PHE A 169 -4.48 -10.31 3.63
N ASP A 170 -4.82 -11.28 2.77
CA ASP A 170 -4.97 -12.69 3.17
C ASP A 170 -3.65 -13.27 3.73
N TYR A 171 -2.48 -12.73 3.36
CA TYR A 171 -1.21 -13.03 4.03
C TYR A 171 -1.30 -12.76 5.54
N PHE A 172 -1.65 -11.53 5.92
CA PHE A 172 -1.71 -11.09 7.32
C PHE A 172 -2.84 -11.74 8.11
N TRP A 173 -3.88 -12.26 7.45
CA TRP A 173 -4.95 -12.98 8.13
C TRP A 173 -4.62 -14.46 8.37
N PHE A 174 -4.09 -15.15 7.36
CA PHE A 174 -3.90 -16.61 7.38
C PHE A 174 -2.49 -17.05 7.84
N GLN A 175 -1.43 -16.27 7.60
CA GLN A 175 -0.08 -16.54 8.16
C GLN A 175 0.05 -16.11 9.64
N ALA A 176 -1.02 -15.54 10.20
CA ALA A 176 -1.07 -15.11 11.59
C ALA A 176 -1.61 -16.21 12.53
N ASN A 177 -0.86 -16.53 13.58
CA ASN A 177 -1.31 -17.40 14.66
C ASN A 177 -2.52 -16.76 15.39
N PRO A 178 -3.69 -17.41 15.46
CA PRO A 178 -4.90 -16.84 16.04
C PRO A 178 -4.87 -16.70 17.57
N PHE A 179 -3.93 -17.33 18.27
CA PHE A 179 -3.87 -17.35 19.74
C PHE A 179 -2.97 -16.28 20.35
N ASN A 180 -2.01 -15.75 19.58
CA ASN A 180 -1.07 -14.70 20.02
C ASN A 180 -0.90 -13.56 19.00
N GLY A 181 -1.48 -13.67 17.80
CA GLY A 181 -1.46 -12.62 16.80
C GLY A 181 -0.12 -12.38 16.11
N LEU A 182 0.87 -13.27 16.32
CA LEU A 182 2.15 -13.25 15.61
C LEU A 182 1.96 -13.70 14.17
N VAL A 183 2.63 -13.04 13.22
CA VAL A 183 2.52 -13.30 11.77
C VAL A 183 3.87 -13.76 11.25
N ARG A 184 3.92 -14.86 10.47
CA ARG A 184 5.17 -15.34 9.86
C ARG A 184 5.87 -14.23 9.08
N ASP A 185 7.19 -14.27 9.06
CA ASP A 185 8.01 -13.40 8.22
C ASP A 185 7.85 -13.73 6.73
N ARG A 186 7.80 -15.02 6.40
CA ARG A 186 7.46 -15.54 5.06
C ARG A 186 6.52 -16.74 5.09
N THR A 187 5.95 -17.09 3.95
CA THR A 187 5.01 -18.21 3.79
C THR A 187 5.57 -19.58 4.16
N GLU A 188 6.88 -19.79 4.09
CA GLU A 188 7.53 -21.06 4.40
C GLU A 188 7.22 -21.58 5.81
N SER A 189 7.01 -22.89 5.89
CA SER A 189 6.46 -23.55 7.07
C SER A 189 7.39 -23.57 8.28
N TRP A 190 8.69 -23.35 8.05
CA TRP A 190 9.76 -23.23 9.05
C TRP A 190 10.03 -21.78 9.48
N SER A 191 9.43 -20.80 8.81
CA SER A 191 9.67 -19.38 9.08
C SER A 191 9.14 -18.98 10.46
N PRO A 192 9.94 -18.24 11.26
CA PRO A 192 9.45 -17.57 12.46
C PRO A 192 8.58 -16.36 12.09
N PRO A 193 7.73 -15.88 13.00
CA PRO A 193 7.21 -14.53 12.91
C PRO A 193 8.28 -13.44 13.07
N SER A 194 8.15 -12.36 12.30
CA SER A 194 8.87 -11.10 12.50
C SER A 194 7.95 -10.02 13.04
N ILE A 195 8.46 -9.14 13.90
CA ILE A 195 7.64 -8.08 14.51
C ILE A 195 7.25 -6.97 13.51
N ALA A 196 8.05 -6.77 12.45
CA ALA A 196 7.69 -5.89 11.34
C ALA A 196 6.46 -6.38 10.57
N ALA A 197 6.40 -7.68 10.24
CA ALA A 197 5.21 -8.28 9.62
C ALA A 197 3.96 -8.14 10.51
N VAL A 198 4.10 -8.20 11.84
CA VAL A 198 3.00 -7.91 12.77
C VAL A 198 2.59 -6.43 12.74
N GLY A 199 3.53 -5.49 12.61
CA GLY A 199 3.24 -4.07 12.42
C GLY A 199 2.39 -3.79 11.17
N PHE A 200 2.78 -4.37 10.04
CA PHE A 200 1.97 -4.33 8.83
C PHE A 200 0.61 -5.01 9.02
N ALA A 201 0.55 -6.17 9.70
CA ALA A 201 -0.69 -6.89 9.97
C ALA A 201 -1.72 -6.06 10.74
N LEU A 202 -1.31 -5.31 11.77
CA LEU A 202 -2.19 -4.44 12.56
C LEU A 202 -2.88 -3.38 11.69
N SER A 203 -2.19 -2.88 10.66
CA SER A 203 -2.78 -1.96 9.67
C SER A 203 -3.57 -2.69 8.58
N ALA A 204 -3.13 -3.87 8.14
CA ALA A 204 -3.87 -4.70 7.21
C ALA A 204 -5.28 -5.05 7.75
N MET A 205 -5.42 -5.24 9.07
CA MET A 205 -6.73 -5.43 9.70
C MET A 205 -7.70 -4.26 9.46
N THR A 206 -7.23 -3.01 9.40
CA THR A 206 -8.11 -1.86 9.16
C THR A 206 -8.61 -1.82 7.71
N VAL A 207 -7.72 -2.13 6.76
CA VAL A 207 -8.07 -2.30 5.34
C VAL A 207 -9.07 -3.45 5.16
N GLY A 208 -8.83 -4.59 5.81
CA GLY A 208 -9.74 -5.75 5.77
C GLY A 208 -11.14 -5.47 6.31
N ILE A 209 -11.30 -4.51 7.25
CA ILE A 209 -12.61 -4.04 7.71
C ILE A 209 -13.25 -3.12 6.66
N ASP A 210 -12.50 -2.16 6.11
CA ASP A 210 -13.02 -1.15 5.19
C ASP A 210 -13.46 -1.74 3.84
N HIS A 211 -12.80 -2.81 3.38
CA HIS A 211 -13.19 -3.60 2.21
C HIS A 211 -14.10 -4.79 2.54
N GLY A 212 -14.38 -5.07 3.82
CA GLY A 212 -15.30 -6.13 4.25
C GLY A 212 -14.77 -7.55 4.09
N TYR A 213 -13.45 -7.74 4.00
CA TYR A 213 -12.81 -9.06 3.98
C TYR A 213 -12.98 -9.79 5.33
N ILE A 214 -12.99 -9.04 6.43
CA ILE A 214 -13.25 -9.52 7.80
C ILE A 214 -14.20 -8.57 8.53
N THR A 215 -14.88 -9.06 9.58
CA THR A 215 -15.71 -8.18 10.41
C THR A 215 -14.83 -7.35 11.36
N ARG A 216 -15.28 -6.14 11.70
CA ARG A 216 -14.62 -5.30 12.73
C ARG A 216 -14.49 -6.00 14.08
N LYS A 217 -15.44 -6.89 14.42
CA LYS A 217 -15.38 -7.68 15.66
C LYS A 217 -14.23 -8.68 15.66
N ASP A 218 -14.05 -9.41 14.55
CA ASP A 218 -12.99 -10.42 14.44
C ASP A 218 -11.61 -9.74 14.36
N ALA A 219 -11.52 -8.62 13.64
CA ALA A 219 -10.35 -7.74 13.59
C ALA A 219 -9.98 -7.18 14.97
N ALA A 220 -10.94 -6.59 15.69
CA ALA A 220 -10.73 -6.06 17.04
C ALA A 220 -10.27 -7.15 18.01
N SER A 221 -10.84 -8.35 17.89
CA SER A 221 -10.44 -9.51 18.70
C SER A 221 -8.99 -9.93 18.40
N ARG A 222 -8.61 -10.01 17.12
CA ARG A 222 -7.24 -10.32 16.69
C ARG A 222 -6.25 -9.27 17.19
N VAL A 223 -6.54 -7.99 16.94
CA VAL A 223 -5.70 -6.85 17.36
C VAL A 223 -5.49 -6.85 18.87
N LEU A 224 -6.56 -7.03 19.67
CA LEU A 224 -6.43 -7.08 21.12
C LEU A 224 -5.54 -8.24 21.58
N ILE A 225 -5.67 -9.44 20.98
CA ILE A 225 -4.81 -10.60 21.25
C ILE A 225 -3.34 -10.28 20.92
N THR A 226 -3.07 -9.69 19.75
CA THR A 226 -1.72 -9.26 19.35
C THR A 226 -1.13 -8.29 20.38
N LEU A 227 -1.83 -7.19 20.68
CA LEU A 227 -1.33 -6.17 21.63
C LEU A 227 -1.11 -6.75 23.03
N THR A 228 -2.00 -7.65 23.49
CA THR A 228 -1.86 -8.33 24.78
C THR A 228 -0.62 -9.24 24.84
N THR A 229 -0.28 -9.91 23.73
CA THR A 229 0.92 -10.74 23.63
C THR A 229 2.20 -9.93 23.82
N PHE A 230 2.31 -8.76 23.18
CA PHE A 230 3.48 -7.88 23.36
C PHE A 230 3.49 -7.19 24.73
N LEU A 231 2.32 -6.83 25.27
CA LEU A 231 2.19 -6.14 26.56
C LEU A 231 2.47 -7.04 27.78
N HIS A 232 2.26 -8.35 27.66
CA HIS A 232 2.47 -9.32 28.74
C HIS A 232 3.63 -10.30 28.48
N GLY A 233 4.24 -10.25 27.30
CA GLY A 233 5.45 -11.03 27.01
C GLY A 233 6.61 -10.65 27.93
N PRO A 234 7.39 -11.62 28.47
CA PRO A 234 8.47 -11.31 29.42
C PRO A 234 9.55 -10.44 28.79
N GLN A 235 9.90 -9.33 29.44
CA GLN A 235 11.02 -8.48 29.03
C GLN A 235 12.14 -8.47 30.07
N SER A 236 13.37 -8.75 29.64
CA SER A 236 14.59 -8.61 30.44
C SER A 236 15.83 -8.74 29.56
N ASN A 237 17.02 -8.47 30.11
CA ASN A 237 18.30 -8.70 29.45
C ASN A 237 18.74 -10.19 29.43
N ALA A 238 17.84 -11.14 29.70
CA ALA A 238 18.13 -12.56 29.54
C ALA A 238 18.31 -12.93 28.05
N THR A 239 19.20 -13.88 27.77
CA THR A 239 19.49 -14.32 26.39
C THR A 239 18.38 -15.16 25.75
N SER A 240 17.42 -15.67 26.54
CA SER A 240 16.32 -16.52 26.08
C SER A 240 15.07 -16.36 26.95
N LYS A 241 13.92 -16.88 26.47
CA LYS A 241 12.61 -16.85 27.15
C LYS A 241 12.07 -15.43 27.45
N VAL A 242 12.39 -14.51 26.54
CA VAL A 242 11.95 -13.11 26.56
C VAL A 242 11.46 -12.69 25.18
N ILE A 243 10.50 -11.77 25.11
CA ILE A 243 10.01 -11.16 23.87
C ILE A 243 10.81 -9.90 23.49
N GLY A 244 11.46 -9.27 24.48
CA GLY A 244 12.09 -7.96 24.33
C GLY A 244 12.81 -7.47 25.58
N TYR A 245 13.23 -6.21 25.58
CA TYR A 245 13.86 -5.51 26.70
C TYR A 245 13.78 -3.99 26.49
N ASN A 246 13.58 -3.21 27.57
CA ASN A 246 13.41 -1.74 27.50
C ASN A 246 12.29 -1.27 26.54
N GLY A 247 11.23 -2.08 26.35
CA GLY A 247 10.15 -1.81 25.41
C GLY A 247 10.48 -2.06 23.94
N PHE A 248 11.74 -2.39 23.62
CA PHE A 248 12.13 -2.91 22.31
C PHE A 248 11.88 -4.41 22.25
N PHE A 249 11.57 -4.91 21.06
CA PHE A 249 11.29 -6.32 20.83
C PHE A 249 12.36 -6.95 19.93
N TYR A 250 12.55 -8.26 20.08
CA TYR A 250 13.45 -9.02 19.21
C TYR A 250 12.85 -9.17 17.82
N HIS A 251 13.66 -9.02 16.78
CA HIS A 251 13.25 -9.06 15.37
C HIS A 251 12.36 -10.27 15.07
N TYR A 252 12.86 -11.46 15.40
CA TYR A 252 12.18 -12.74 15.20
C TYR A 252 11.80 -13.39 16.52
N LEU A 253 10.57 -13.91 16.58
CA LEU A 253 10.04 -14.64 17.73
C LEU A 253 9.73 -16.10 17.34
N ASP A 254 9.61 -16.99 18.32
CA ASP A 254 9.03 -18.31 18.11
C ASP A 254 7.50 -18.22 18.01
N MET A 255 6.93 -18.85 16.98
CA MET A 255 5.51 -18.74 16.64
C MET A 255 4.56 -19.21 17.75
N THR A 256 5.01 -20.13 18.62
CA THR A 256 4.18 -20.73 19.67
C THR A 256 4.32 -19.97 20.99
N THR A 257 5.55 -19.66 21.39
CA THR A 257 5.88 -19.10 22.71
C THR A 257 6.01 -17.58 22.74
N GLY A 258 6.22 -16.93 21.59
CA GLY A 258 6.45 -15.49 21.51
C GLY A 258 7.80 -15.05 22.10
N TYR A 259 8.76 -15.97 22.28
CA TYR A 259 10.10 -15.64 22.76
C TYR A 259 11.08 -15.49 21.59
N ARG A 260 12.13 -14.67 21.77
CA ARG A 260 13.28 -14.52 20.86
C ARG A 260 13.71 -15.85 20.25
N THR A 261 13.83 -15.91 18.93
CA THR A 261 14.41 -17.05 18.20
C THR A 261 15.70 -16.65 17.45
N TRP A 262 16.42 -17.63 16.91
CA TRP A 262 17.65 -17.48 16.11
C TRP A 262 18.75 -16.58 16.68
N THR A 263 18.74 -16.35 18.00
CA THR A 263 19.63 -15.36 18.66
C THR A 263 19.59 -13.97 18.01
N CYS A 264 18.47 -13.61 17.36
CA CYS A 264 18.32 -12.31 16.70
C CYS A 264 18.43 -11.13 17.67
N GLU A 265 18.62 -9.95 17.13
CA GLU A 265 18.80 -8.70 17.83
C GLU A 265 17.48 -8.07 18.31
N LEU A 266 17.57 -7.21 19.33
CA LEU A 266 16.56 -6.17 19.52
C LEU A 266 16.70 -5.20 18.35
N SER A 267 15.64 -5.12 17.55
CA SER A 267 15.61 -4.28 16.36
C SER A 267 14.79 -3.02 16.63
N PRO A 268 15.42 -1.83 16.69
CA PRO A 268 14.70 -0.58 16.88
C PRO A 268 13.86 -0.20 15.64
N ILE A 269 14.27 -0.62 14.43
CA ILE A 269 13.48 -0.40 13.21
C ILE A 269 12.23 -1.28 13.18
N ASP A 270 12.34 -2.57 13.48
CA ASP A 270 11.19 -3.46 13.46
C ASP A 270 10.25 -3.19 14.65
N THR A 271 10.80 -2.71 15.78
CA THR A 271 10.01 -2.14 16.87
C THR A 271 9.24 -0.90 16.38
N ALA A 272 9.86 0.01 15.61
CA ALA A 272 9.16 1.17 15.05
C ALA A 272 8.09 0.80 14.01
N LEU A 273 8.32 -0.23 13.18
CA LEU A 273 7.31 -0.75 12.25
C LEU A 273 6.14 -1.41 13.00
N LEU A 274 6.42 -2.21 14.04
CA LEU A 274 5.40 -2.73 14.95
C LEU A 274 4.60 -1.58 15.57
N MET A 275 5.28 -0.61 16.17
CA MET A 275 4.64 0.56 16.80
C MET A 275 3.85 1.42 15.81
N SER A 276 4.24 1.45 14.53
CA SER A 276 3.48 2.17 13.49
C SER A 276 2.10 1.52 13.26
N GLY A 277 2.05 0.19 13.22
CA GLY A 277 0.80 -0.57 13.22
C GLY A 277 -0.02 -0.38 14.50
N VAL A 278 0.64 -0.33 15.66
CA VAL A 278 0.00 -0.09 16.97
C VAL A 278 -0.66 1.30 17.02
N LEU A 279 0.01 2.35 16.55
CA LEU A 279 -0.51 3.72 16.48
C LEU A 279 -1.68 3.85 15.51
N HIS A 280 -1.62 3.20 14.35
CA HIS A 280 -2.73 3.19 13.40
C HIS A 280 -3.96 2.47 13.99
N ALA A 281 -3.77 1.28 14.59
CA ALA A 281 -4.84 0.55 15.27
C ALA A 281 -5.43 1.33 16.46
N ARG A 282 -4.61 2.07 17.23
CA ARG A 282 -5.09 2.91 18.34
C ARG A 282 -6.14 3.93 17.91
N GLN A 283 -5.96 4.55 16.75
CA GLN A 283 -6.86 5.56 16.23
C GLN A 283 -8.06 4.93 15.49
N TYR A 284 -7.83 3.87 14.71
CA TYR A 284 -8.91 3.23 13.93
C TYR A 284 -9.95 2.51 14.81
N PHE A 285 -9.53 1.90 15.93
CA PHE A 285 -10.42 1.19 16.86
C PHE A 285 -10.97 2.12 17.95
N ASP A 286 -11.84 3.05 17.54
CA ASP A 286 -12.44 4.13 18.33
C ASP A 286 -13.80 3.80 18.98
N HIS A 287 -14.53 2.78 18.50
CA HIS A 287 -15.90 2.48 18.91
C HIS A 287 -16.05 2.12 20.42
N PRO A 288 -17.28 2.20 20.97
CA PRO A 288 -17.60 1.64 22.29
C PRO A 288 -17.33 0.13 22.35
N GLY A 289 -16.60 -0.32 23.37
CA GLY A 289 -16.14 -1.71 23.54
C GLY A 289 -14.67 -1.91 23.15
N GLU A 290 -14.08 -1.01 22.37
CA GLU A 290 -12.70 -1.12 21.87
C GLU A 290 -11.67 -0.39 22.75
N GLN A 291 -12.07 0.11 23.92
CA GLN A 291 -11.18 0.86 24.84
C GLN A 291 -9.93 0.08 25.25
N GLN A 292 -10.01 -1.25 25.34
CA GLN A 292 -8.86 -2.11 25.69
C GLN A 292 -7.77 -2.09 24.61
N ILE A 293 -8.13 -1.98 23.33
CA ILE A 293 -7.18 -1.83 22.22
C ILE A 293 -6.41 -0.53 22.39
N ARG A 294 -7.12 0.58 22.61
CA ARG A 294 -6.51 1.92 22.77
C ARG A 294 -5.63 2.01 24.01
N GLY A 295 -6.06 1.38 25.10
CA GLY A 295 -5.27 1.25 26.33
C GLY A 295 -3.99 0.45 26.12
N ALA A 296 -4.07 -0.76 25.57
CA ALA A 296 -2.91 -1.61 25.32
C ALA A 296 -1.92 -0.98 24.33
N ALA A 297 -2.42 -0.36 23.26
CA ALA A 297 -1.61 0.36 22.28
C ALA A 297 -0.85 1.53 22.93
N THR A 298 -1.52 2.33 23.76
CA THR A 298 -0.89 3.42 24.52
C THR A 298 0.15 2.91 25.49
N SER A 299 -0.11 1.80 26.20
CA SER A 299 0.86 1.18 27.11
C SER A 299 2.11 0.68 26.39
N LEU A 300 1.98 0.08 25.21
CA LEU A 300 3.11 -0.37 24.39
C LEU A 300 3.96 0.81 23.92
N ILE A 301 3.35 1.82 23.31
CA ILE A 301 4.06 3.01 22.81
C ILE A 301 4.81 3.73 23.93
N ASN A 302 4.16 3.90 25.09
CA ASN A 302 4.76 4.55 26.25
C ASN A 302 5.91 3.74 26.89
N ALA A 303 5.98 2.43 26.64
CA ALA A 303 7.02 1.57 27.22
C ALA A 303 8.32 1.55 26.41
N VAL A 304 8.33 2.02 25.16
CA VAL A 304 9.54 2.05 24.31
C VAL A 304 10.50 3.11 24.85
N ASN A 305 11.55 2.66 25.53
CA ASN A 305 12.54 3.51 26.19
C ASN A 305 13.62 3.97 25.20
N TRP A 306 13.30 4.87 24.27
CA TRP A 306 14.22 5.27 23.19
C TRP A 306 15.64 5.68 23.62
N PRO A 307 15.87 6.35 24.77
CA PRO A 307 17.21 6.61 25.30
C PRO A 307 18.06 5.35 25.53
N PHE A 308 17.47 4.16 25.70
CA PHE A 308 18.21 2.90 25.76
C PHE A 308 18.94 2.60 24.44
N MET A 309 18.32 2.88 23.28
CA MET A 309 18.95 2.67 21.98
C MET A 309 19.75 3.89 21.49
N PHE A 310 19.77 5.00 22.24
CA PHE A 310 20.43 6.23 21.83
C PHE A 310 21.92 6.23 22.22
N ILE A 311 22.78 6.54 21.25
CA ILE A 311 24.23 6.62 21.42
C ILE A 311 24.66 8.08 21.48
N ASP A 312 24.84 8.60 22.69
CA ASP A 312 25.16 10.02 22.95
C ASP A 312 26.37 10.54 22.16
N ARG A 313 27.40 9.72 21.94
CA ARG A 313 28.60 10.15 21.19
C ARG A 313 28.28 10.49 19.74
N ASP A 314 27.45 9.67 19.10
CA ASP A 314 27.15 9.74 17.67
C ASP A 314 25.84 10.50 17.40
N GLN A 315 25.09 10.82 18.46
CA GLN A 315 23.76 11.41 18.42
C GLN A 315 22.78 10.61 17.55
N ARG A 316 22.90 9.28 17.51
CA ARG A 316 22.07 8.39 16.67
C ARG A 316 21.52 7.24 17.49
N LEU A 317 20.48 6.59 16.97
CA LEU A 317 20.06 5.27 17.46
C LEU A 317 21.07 4.20 17.01
N ALA A 318 21.44 3.28 17.89
CA ALA A 318 22.21 2.09 17.54
C ALA A 318 21.46 1.26 16.48
N LEU A 319 22.18 0.60 15.57
CA LEU A 319 21.55 -0.26 14.57
C LEU A 319 20.72 -1.36 15.24
N SER A 320 21.26 -1.94 16.32
CA SER A 320 20.62 -3.00 17.10
C SER A 320 21.31 -3.22 18.45
N TRP A 321 20.74 -4.09 19.30
CA TRP A 321 21.35 -4.55 20.56
C TRP A 321 21.15 -6.05 20.79
N THR A 322 22.11 -6.70 21.46
CA THR A 322 22.05 -8.12 21.85
C THR A 322 22.48 -8.35 23.31
N PRO A 323 21.82 -9.27 24.05
CA PRO A 323 22.11 -9.56 25.46
C PRO A 323 23.35 -10.44 25.69
N GLU A 324 23.93 -11.02 24.64
CA GLU A 324 25.07 -11.92 24.75
C GLU A 324 26.30 -11.20 25.39
N PRO A 325 27.05 -11.86 26.29
CA PRO A 325 28.20 -11.23 26.94
C PRO A 325 29.24 -10.72 25.93
N GLY A 326 29.49 -9.40 25.97
CA GLY A 326 30.45 -8.74 25.09
C GLY A 326 29.92 -8.32 23.71
N THR A 327 28.63 -8.51 23.41
CA THR A 327 28.03 -8.05 22.14
C THR A 327 27.37 -6.68 22.30
N GLY A 328 26.38 -6.52 23.19
CA GLY A 328 25.78 -5.23 23.52
C GLY A 328 25.19 -4.48 22.33
N TYR A 329 25.44 -3.17 22.24
CA TYR A 329 25.03 -2.35 21.10
C TYR A 329 25.88 -2.65 19.86
N SER A 330 25.24 -2.66 18.69
CA SER A 330 25.93 -2.69 17.41
C SER A 330 26.95 -1.54 17.28
N PRO A 331 28.14 -1.77 16.67
CA PRO A 331 29.08 -0.70 16.36
C PRO A 331 28.55 0.27 15.29
N TYR A 332 27.48 -0.10 14.58
CA TYR A 332 26.80 0.73 13.59
C TYR A 332 25.60 1.46 14.19
N GLN A 333 25.25 2.60 13.61
CA GLN A 333 24.12 3.43 14.00
C GLN A 333 23.20 3.69 12.79
N TRP A 334 21.98 4.16 13.05
CA TRP A 334 21.03 4.50 11.97
C TRP A 334 21.41 5.81 11.28
N GLU A 335 21.57 5.72 9.97
CA GLU A 335 21.94 6.81 9.07
C GLU A 335 20.88 7.02 7.99
N GLY A 336 20.76 8.25 7.51
CA GLY A 336 19.82 8.65 6.47
C GLY A 336 20.49 8.83 5.10
N LEU A 337 19.78 8.67 3.99
CA LEU A 337 18.40 8.19 3.90
C LEU A 337 18.38 6.66 4.04
N SER A 338 17.39 6.16 4.77
CA SER A 338 17.11 4.74 4.99
C SER A 338 15.64 4.61 5.41
N GLU A 339 15.17 3.37 5.55
CA GLU A 339 13.88 3.02 6.16
C GLU A 339 13.71 3.57 7.58
N GLY A 340 14.81 3.91 8.28
CA GLY A 340 14.86 4.41 9.65
C GLY A 340 14.27 5.82 9.88
N LYS A 341 13.76 6.48 8.85
CA LYS A 341 13.24 7.86 8.94
C LYS A 341 12.09 8.00 9.95
N LEU A 342 11.05 7.15 9.87
CA LEU A 342 9.92 7.18 10.80
C LEU A 342 10.34 6.73 12.22
N MET A 343 11.30 5.82 12.35
CA MET A 343 11.87 5.44 13.65
C MET A 343 12.53 6.63 14.35
N ALA A 344 13.36 7.40 13.65
CA ALA A 344 13.99 8.61 14.19
C ALA A 344 12.95 9.66 14.63
N MET A 345 11.90 9.88 13.81
CA MET A 345 10.81 10.79 14.16
C MET A 345 10.02 10.31 15.38
N MET A 346 9.70 9.01 15.47
CA MET A 346 8.97 8.42 16.58
C MET A 346 9.77 8.51 17.90
N ALA A 347 11.09 8.36 17.84
CA ALA A 347 11.97 8.49 18.99
C ALA A 347 12.01 9.93 19.53
N VAL A 348 12.10 10.94 18.65
CA VAL A 348 12.04 12.37 19.05
C VAL A 348 10.63 12.77 19.50
N GLY A 349 9.59 12.19 18.88
CA GLY A 349 8.18 12.43 19.19
C GLY A 349 7.65 11.73 20.45
N SER A 350 8.39 10.78 21.04
CA SER A 350 7.93 10.01 22.20
C SER A 350 7.51 10.92 23.37
N LEU A 351 6.39 10.57 24.00
CA LEU A 351 5.79 11.37 25.08
C LEU A 351 6.30 10.96 26.48
N THR A 352 6.88 9.77 26.62
CA THR A 352 7.44 9.25 27.88
C THR A 352 8.96 9.18 27.88
N HIS A 353 9.54 8.80 26.74
CA HIS A 353 10.98 8.54 26.60
C HIS A 353 11.52 9.18 25.31
N PRO A 354 11.47 10.51 25.14
CA PRO A 354 12.05 11.16 23.97
C PRO A 354 13.58 11.13 23.97
N ILE A 355 14.16 11.07 22.76
CA ILE A 355 15.57 11.40 22.54
C ILE A 355 15.73 12.87 22.08
N PRO A 356 16.92 13.48 22.21
CA PRO A 356 17.17 14.85 21.76
C PRO A 356 16.90 15.07 20.26
N THR A 357 16.51 16.28 19.89
CA THR A 357 16.21 16.66 18.49
C THR A 357 17.44 16.62 17.58
N SER A 358 18.64 16.74 18.14
CA SER A 358 19.92 16.48 17.47
C SER A 358 20.00 15.07 16.88
N ALA A 359 19.18 14.11 17.34
CA ALA A 359 19.06 12.81 16.71
C ALA A 359 18.54 12.86 15.27
N TRP A 360 17.64 13.80 14.98
CA TRP A 360 17.17 14.05 13.62
C TRP A 360 18.27 14.67 12.76
N SER A 361 18.90 15.75 13.24
CA SER A 361 20.00 16.41 12.52
C SER A 361 21.18 15.47 12.25
N ALA A 362 21.49 14.57 13.19
CA ALA A 362 22.43 13.48 12.96
C ALA A 362 21.92 12.53 11.87
N PHE A 363 20.69 12.00 12.00
CA PHE A 363 20.10 11.11 10.99
C PHE A 363 20.17 11.69 9.57
N THR A 364 19.81 12.97 9.38
CA THR A 364 19.78 13.62 8.05
C THR A 364 21.14 14.11 7.56
N SER A 365 22.15 14.30 8.42
CA SER A 365 23.50 14.75 8.03
C SER A 365 24.24 13.85 7.03
N THR A 366 23.83 12.59 6.87
CA THR A 366 24.41 11.63 5.92
C THR A 366 23.72 11.62 4.55
N TYR A 367 22.65 12.42 4.36
CA TYR A 367 21.90 12.52 3.12
C TYR A 367 22.81 12.79 1.91
N GLN A 368 22.88 11.81 1.01
CA GLN A 368 23.58 11.93 -0.26
C GLN A 368 22.58 12.30 -1.36
N VAL A 369 22.83 13.42 -2.03
CA VAL A 369 22.03 13.87 -3.17
C VAL A 369 22.58 13.25 -4.45
N THR A 370 21.70 12.71 -5.28
CA THR A 370 22.02 12.29 -6.64
C THR A 370 21.19 13.07 -7.66
N ASN A 371 21.71 13.14 -8.89
CA ASN A 371 20.93 13.53 -10.06
C ASN A 371 20.97 12.37 -11.06
N SER A 372 19.87 11.62 -11.14
CA SER A 372 19.75 10.45 -12.00
C SER A 372 18.56 10.59 -12.94
N TYR A 373 18.80 10.42 -14.24
CA TYR A 373 17.77 10.51 -15.29
C TYR A 373 16.96 11.82 -15.29
N GLY A 374 17.58 12.93 -14.88
CA GLY A 374 16.96 14.26 -14.79
C GLY A 374 16.30 14.56 -13.45
N TYR A 375 16.26 13.62 -12.50
CA TYR A 375 15.68 13.82 -11.18
C TYR A 375 16.76 14.01 -10.12
N ALA A 376 16.65 15.11 -9.37
CA ALA A 376 17.47 15.38 -8.19
C ALA A 376 16.74 14.98 -6.89
N PHE A 377 17.32 14.07 -6.12
CA PHE A 377 16.74 13.51 -4.89
C PHE A 377 17.84 13.00 -3.92
N VAL A 378 17.52 12.92 -2.63
CA VAL A 378 18.31 12.18 -1.63
C VAL A 378 18.16 10.69 -1.90
N GLN A 379 19.29 10.03 -2.19
CA GLN A 379 19.33 8.65 -2.67
C GLN A 379 19.24 7.61 -1.54
N PHE A 380 18.53 6.52 -1.80
CA PHE A 380 18.70 5.22 -1.16
C PHE A 380 18.42 4.14 -2.22
N SER A 381 19.37 3.25 -2.51
CA SER A 381 19.29 2.41 -3.73
C SER A 381 18.08 1.47 -3.78
N PRO A 382 17.74 0.73 -2.71
CA PRO A 382 16.55 -0.13 -2.67
C PRO A 382 15.28 0.70 -2.44
N LEU A 383 14.20 0.48 -3.20
CA LEU A 383 13.01 1.33 -3.04
C LEU A 383 12.30 1.22 -1.69
N PHE A 384 12.49 0.16 -0.90
CA PHE A 384 11.79 0.01 0.39
C PHE A 384 12.08 1.14 1.39
N GLY A 385 13.29 1.73 1.38
CA GLY A 385 13.63 2.88 2.23
C GLY A 385 13.02 4.22 1.78
N HIS A 386 12.41 4.24 0.60
CA HIS A 386 11.53 5.31 0.10
C HIS A 386 10.03 5.01 0.33
N GLN A 387 9.70 3.88 0.97
CA GLN A 387 8.33 3.38 1.09
C GLN A 387 7.92 3.20 2.56
N TYR A 388 8.67 2.42 3.36
CA TYR A 388 8.19 1.93 4.67
C TYR A 388 7.74 3.04 5.63
N SER A 389 8.47 4.16 5.68
CA SER A 389 8.08 5.31 6.50
C SER A 389 6.86 6.04 5.93
N GLU A 390 6.83 6.19 4.60
CA GLU A 390 5.81 6.87 3.81
C GLU A 390 4.47 6.13 3.75
N LEU A 391 4.38 4.85 4.10
CA LEU A 391 3.09 4.14 4.21
C LEU A 391 2.24 4.66 5.38
N PHE A 392 2.89 5.16 6.44
CA PHE A 392 2.23 5.57 7.68
C PHE A 392 2.20 7.08 7.85
N PHE A 393 3.35 7.76 7.74
CA PHE A 393 3.44 9.20 8.00
C PHE A 393 3.16 10.01 6.74
N ASP A 394 2.33 11.07 6.87
CA ASP A 394 1.99 11.94 5.75
C ASP A 394 3.15 12.89 5.42
N TYR A 395 4.04 12.46 4.52
CA TYR A 395 5.15 13.29 4.03
C TYR A 395 4.76 14.28 2.92
N ARG A 396 3.48 14.36 2.53
CA ARG A 396 3.04 15.26 1.43
C ARG A 396 3.22 16.72 1.84
N GLY A 397 4.11 17.42 1.12
CA GLY A 397 4.48 18.79 1.46
C GLY A 397 5.24 18.90 2.78
N VAL A 398 5.77 17.80 3.33
CA VAL A 398 6.67 17.86 4.49
C VAL A 398 8.10 17.94 3.98
N SER A 399 8.79 19.01 4.36
CA SER A 399 10.14 19.29 3.90
C SER A 399 11.13 19.52 5.03
N ASP A 400 12.27 18.86 4.96
CA ASP A 400 13.44 19.16 5.81
C ASP A 400 14.19 20.37 5.22
N VAL A 401 14.35 21.41 6.04
CA VAL A 401 14.89 22.72 5.64
C VAL A 401 16.32 22.87 6.12
N GLU A 402 17.27 22.40 5.30
CA GLU A 402 18.67 22.82 5.37
C GLU A 402 19.12 23.30 3.98
N PRO A 403 18.81 24.57 3.62
CA PRO A 403 19.22 25.15 2.35
C PRO A 403 20.72 25.45 2.34
N SER A 404 21.51 24.53 1.77
CA SER A 404 22.89 24.82 1.38
C SER A 404 22.91 25.55 0.03
N SER A 405 24.05 26.12 -0.34
CA SER A 405 24.25 26.71 -1.68
C SER A 405 24.17 25.68 -2.83
N THR A 406 24.08 24.39 -2.52
CA THR A 406 24.03 23.27 -3.47
C THR A 406 22.75 22.44 -3.38
N TRP A 407 21.88 22.65 -2.38
CA TRP A 407 20.70 21.82 -2.15
C TRP A 407 19.48 22.62 -1.68
N LYS A 408 18.33 22.35 -2.30
CA LYS A 408 17.02 22.86 -1.87
C LYS A 408 16.41 21.94 -0.82
N SER A 409 15.45 22.45 -0.05
CA SER A 409 14.66 21.69 0.94
C SER A 409 14.10 20.37 0.39
N VAL A 410 14.15 19.30 1.18
CA VAL A 410 13.73 17.95 0.76
C VAL A 410 12.24 17.74 1.01
N ASN A 411 11.36 18.00 0.05
CA ASN A 411 9.98 17.47 0.11
C ASN A 411 10.04 15.94 0.07
N TYR A 412 9.75 15.28 1.19
CA TYR A 412 9.98 13.84 1.33
C TYR A 412 9.11 12.97 0.41
N PHE A 413 7.85 13.35 0.21
CA PHE A 413 6.97 12.61 -0.71
C PHE A 413 7.46 12.74 -2.16
N GLU A 414 7.80 13.95 -2.59
CA GLU A 414 8.34 14.18 -3.94
C GLU A 414 9.76 13.59 -4.10
N ASN A 415 10.57 13.52 -3.03
CA ASN A 415 11.86 12.83 -3.04
C ASN A 415 11.70 11.34 -3.36
N SER A 416 10.77 10.66 -2.69
CA SER A 416 10.49 9.23 -2.92
C SER A 416 9.77 8.96 -4.25
N ARG A 417 8.94 9.90 -4.72
CA ARG A 417 8.42 9.90 -6.10
C ARG A 417 9.54 10.05 -7.14
N ARG A 418 10.48 10.97 -6.96
CA ARG A 418 11.65 11.15 -7.84
C ARG A 418 12.56 9.91 -7.87
N ALA A 419 12.81 9.28 -6.72
CA ALA A 419 13.56 8.02 -6.65
C ALA A 419 12.86 6.90 -7.45
N THR A 420 11.54 6.77 -7.30
CA THR A 420 10.72 5.81 -8.07
C THR A 420 10.82 6.08 -9.58
N LEU A 421 10.60 7.32 -10.01
CA LEU A 421 10.69 7.72 -11.43
C LEU A 421 12.09 7.50 -12.00
N ALA A 422 13.14 7.82 -11.24
CA ALA A 422 14.53 7.57 -11.63
C ALA A 422 14.81 6.06 -11.78
N GLN A 423 14.22 5.20 -10.94
CA GLN A 423 14.36 3.75 -11.11
C GLN A 423 13.59 3.23 -12.33
N GLN A 424 12.40 3.75 -12.64
CA GLN A 424 11.71 3.41 -13.88
C GLN A 424 12.57 3.81 -15.10
N ARG A 425 13.14 5.02 -15.11
CA ARG A 425 14.04 5.48 -16.19
C ARG A 425 15.32 4.64 -16.30
N TYR A 426 15.88 4.19 -15.17
CA TYR A 426 16.99 3.22 -15.14
C TYR A 426 16.64 1.94 -15.89
N SER A 427 15.44 1.39 -15.64
CA SER A 427 14.95 0.23 -16.39
C SER A 427 14.80 0.52 -17.90
N MET A 428 14.16 1.62 -18.27
CA MET A 428 14.00 2.02 -19.68
C MET A 428 15.35 2.13 -20.40
N ALA A 429 16.38 2.67 -19.74
CA ALA A 429 17.72 2.77 -20.31
C ALA A 429 18.39 1.40 -20.50
N LYS A 430 18.18 0.45 -19.57
CA LYS A 430 18.69 -0.92 -19.66
C LYS A 430 18.04 -1.76 -20.78
N LYS A 431 16.82 -1.44 -21.21
CA LYS A 431 16.08 -2.21 -22.25
C LYS A 431 16.90 -2.52 -23.52
N SER A 432 17.77 -1.59 -23.93
CA SER A 432 18.62 -1.73 -25.13
C SER A 432 19.71 -2.81 -25.02
N SER A 433 20.11 -3.18 -23.80
CA SER A 433 21.14 -4.20 -23.52
C SER A 433 20.58 -5.46 -22.86
N LEU A 434 19.44 -5.37 -22.17
CA LEU A 434 18.80 -6.44 -21.42
C LEU A 434 17.29 -6.44 -21.73
N PRO A 435 16.76 -7.41 -22.50
CA PRO A 435 15.43 -7.32 -23.09
C PRO A 435 14.28 -7.43 -22.07
N TRP A 436 14.57 -7.89 -20.86
CA TRP A 436 13.62 -7.97 -19.74
C TRP A 436 13.27 -6.57 -19.20
N TYR A 437 14.26 -5.68 -19.11
CA TYR A 437 14.07 -4.33 -18.59
C TYR A 437 13.17 -3.50 -19.53
N SER A 438 12.18 -2.80 -18.99
CA SER A 438 11.31 -1.90 -19.75
C SER A 438 10.60 -0.86 -18.88
N GLN A 439 9.88 0.09 -19.50
CA GLN A 439 9.06 1.06 -18.77
C GLN A 439 8.01 0.39 -17.84
N ASP A 440 7.61 -0.85 -18.16
CA ASP A 440 6.59 -1.65 -17.49
C ASP A 440 7.20 -2.87 -16.75
N LEU A 441 8.52 -3.08 -16.80
CA LEU A 441 9.22 -4.01 -15.92
C LEU A 441 10.39 -3.32 -15.23
N TRP A 442 10.15 -2.87 -14.01
CA TRP A 442 11.09 -2.24 -13.08
C TRP A 442 10.71 -2.69 -11.66
N GLY A 443 11.52 -2.35 -10.66
CA GLY A 443 11.27 -2.74 -9.27
C GLY A 443 12.44 -3.49 -8.64
N LEU A 444 13.50 -2.76 -8.31
CA LEU A 444 14.68 -3.24 -7.58
C LEU A 444 14.61 -2.74 -6.12
N THR A 445 14.62 -3.70 -5.20
CA THR A 445 14.62 -3.48 -3.75
C THR A 445 15.27 -4.69 -3.05
N ALA A 446 15.33 -4.72 -1.72
CA ALA A 446 15.75 -5.92 -1.00
C ALA A 446 14.72 -7.05 -1.18
N CYS A 447 15.17 -8.24 -1.58
CA CYS A 447 14.32 -9.40 -1.82
C CYS A 447 15.17 -10.69 -1.95
N ASP A 448 14.52 -11.86 -2.05
CA ASP A 448 15.18 -13.10 -2.44
C ASP A 448 15.71 -13.05 -3.88
N GLY A 449 16.52 -14.04 -4.23
CA GLY A 449 17.00 -14.26 -5.59
C GLY A 449 17.30 -15.75 -5.83
N PRO A 450 17.63 -16.13 -7.07
CA PRO A 450 17.76 -17.53 -7.47
C PRO A 450 18.94 -18.26 -6.83
N GLY A 451 19.82 -17.56 -6.12
CA GLY A 451 20.96 -18.13 -5.38
C GLY A 451 22.28 -17.52 -5.78
N ASN A 452 23.31 -17.75 -4.97
CA ASN A 452 24.63 -17.15 -5.18
C ASN A 452 25.40 -17.84 -6.32
N ALA A 453 25.62 -17.11 -7.42
CA ALA A 453 26.44 -17.54 -8.55
C ALA A 453 27.30 -16.37 -9.07
N THR A 454 28.41 -16.68 -9.74
CA THR A 454 29.39 -15.67 -10.20
C THR A 454 29.38 -15.43 -11.71
N THR A 455 28.88 -16.37 -12.53
CA THR A 455 28.82 -16.26 -13.99
C THR A 455 27.59 -16.96 -14.57
N PRO A 456 26.51 -16.24 -14.96
CA PRO A 456 26.25 -14.83 -14.64
C PRO A 456 26.21 -14.60 -13.13
N GLN A 457 26.40 -13.35 -12.71
CA GLN A 457 26.28 -13.00 -11.30
C GLN A 457 24.81 -13.05 -10.87
N TYR A 458 24.55 -13.82 -9.81
CA TYR A 458 23.25 -13.91 -9.14
C TYR A 458 23.47 -13.94 -7.64
N TYR A 459 22.47 -13.48 -6.89
CA TYR A 459 22.45 -13.54 -5.44
C TYR A 459 21.27 -14.36 -4.93
N GLY A 460 21.36 -14.85 -3.70
CA GLY A 460 20.18 -15.19 -2.91
C GLY A 460 19.47 -13.93 -2.43
N TYR A 461 19.12 -13.88 -1.14
CA TYR A 461 18.70 -12.64 -0.51
C TYR A 461 19.80 -11.57 -0.58
N THR A 462 19.47 -10.37 -1.06
CA THR A 462 20.35 -9.20 -1.01
C THR A 462 19.54 -7.91 -1.18
N ALA A 463 20.08 -6.79 -0.71
CA ALA A 463 19.59 -5.46 -1.07
C ALA A 463 19.91 -5.18 -2.55
N ARG A 464 18.89 -5.12 -3.40
CA ARG A 464 19.00 -4.66 -4.80
C ARG A 464 18.49 -3.24 -4.92
N GLY A 465 18.99 -2.50 -5.91
CA GLY A 465 18.61 -1.10 -6.07
C GLY A 465 19.19 -0.40 -7.29
N ALA A 466 18.71 0.81 -7.54
CA ALA A 466 19.15 1.68 -8.62
C ALA A 466 19.39 3.10 -8.10
N ASN A 467 20.24 3.86 -8.81
CA ASN A 467 20.52 5.27 -8.54
C ASN A 467 21.00 5.55 -7.10
N PRO A 468 22.15 5.00 -6.66
CA PRO A 468 23.14 4.24 -7.45
C PRO A 468 22.79 2.75 -7.56
N THR A 469 23.27 2.08 -8.62
CA THR A 469 23.03 0.64 -8.83
C THR A 469 23.65 -0.20 -7.71
N MET A 470 22.87 -1.12 -7.18
CA MET A 470 23.27 -2.04 -6.10
C MET A 470 22.73 -3.44 -6.40
N SER A 471 23.60 -4.45 -6.38
CA SER A 471 23.28 -5.89 -6.51
C SER A 471 22.30 -6.28 -7.64
N ASP A 472 22.26 -5.54 -8.74
CA ASP A 472 21.34 -5.79 -9.85
C ASP A 472 21.78 -7.02 -10.66
N ASP A 473 21.16 -8.15 -10.34
CA ASP A 473 21.27 -9.44 -11.02
C ASP A 473 20.06 -9.75 -11.94
N ASN A 474 19.31 -8.72 -12.35
CA ASN A 474 18.04 -8.84 -13.09
C ASN A 474 16.87 -9.47 -12.30
N THR A 475 16.94 -9.56 -10.97
CA THR A 475 15.80 -9.96 -10.13
C THR A 475 14.92 -8.75 -9.80
N PHE A 476 13.62 -8.86 -10.07
CA PHE A 476 12.61 -7.84 -9.80
C PHE A 476 11.72 -8.27 -8.64
N ALA A 477 11.33 -7.32 -7.79
CA ALA A 477 10.43 -7.54 -6.65
C ALA A 477 9.14 -6.71 -6.82
N PRO A 478 7.96 -7.35 -6.87
CA PRO A 478 6.68 -6.64 -7.00
C PRO A 478 6.41 -5.61 -5.90
N THR A 479 6.96 -5.77 -4.68
CA THR A 479 6.84 -4.76 -3.62
C THR A 479 7.45 -3.41 -4.02
N ALA A 480 8.50 -3.40 -4.83
CA ALA A 480 9.14 -2.15 -5.26
C ALA A 480 8.20 -1.30 -6.13
N THR A 481 7.33 -1.93 -6.93
CA THR A 481 6.33 -1.21 -7.75
C THR A 481 5.06 -0.93 -6.97
N GLY A 482 4.57 -1.90 -6.20
CA GLY A 482 3.34 -1.78 -5.39
C GLY A 482 3.49 -0.84 -4.19
N GLY A 483 4.59 -0.92 -3.43
CA GLY A 483 4.93 0.03 -2.37
C GLY A 483 5.07 1.47 -2.89
N SER A 484 5.40 1.67 -4.16
CA SER A 484 5.47 2.99 -4.81
C SER A 484 4.15 3.47 -5.43
N PHE A 485 3.07 2.69 -5.37
CA PHE A 485 1.78 3.01 -6.01
C PHE A 485 1.20 4.36 -5.56
N MET A 486 1.35 4.71 -4.28
CA MET A 486 0.93 6.01 -3.74
C MET A 486 1.70 7.22 -4.32
N PHE A 487 2.89 7.03 -4.89
CA PHE A 487 3.69 8.10 -5.54
C PHE A 487 3.44 8.20 -7.05
N THR A 488 3.31 7.04 -7.71
CA THR A 488 3.30 6.93 -9.18
C THR A 488 2.20 5.97 -9.66
N PRO A 489 0.91 6.24 -9.38
CA PRO A 489 -0.18 5.27 -9.55
C PRO A 489 -0.23 4.67 -10.95
N THR A 490 -0.20 5.48 -12.02
CA THR A 490 -0.24 5.01 -13.41
C THR A 490 0.95 4.11 -13.78
N ILE A 491 2.16 4.49 -13.36
CA ILE A 491 3.40 3.76 -13.70
C ILE A 491 3.51 2.45 -12.89
N SER A 492 3.14 2.50 -11.61
CA SER A 492 3.07 1.31 -10.76
C SER A 492 1.96 0.35 -11.21
N LEU A 493 0.79 0.86 -11.59
CA LEU A 493 -0.31 0.07 -12.14
C LEU A 493 0.12 -0.67 -13.40
N ASN A 494 0.69 0.03 -14.38
CA ASN A 494 1.17 -0.57 -15.62
C ASN A 494 2.23 -1.65 -15.35
N ALA A 495 3.15 -1.42 -14.41
CA ALA A 495 4.17 -2.40 -14.06
C ALA A 495 3.61 -3.64 -13.34
N LEU A 496 2.73 -3.46 -12.35
CA LEU A 496 2.03 -4.56 -11.68
C LEU A 496 1.17 -5.35 -12.68
N ARG A 497 0.48 -4.65 -13.57
CA ARG A 497 -0.34 -5.21 -14.67
C ARG A 497 0.52 -6.04 -15.63
N TYR A 498 1.70 -5.54 -16.00
CA TYR A 498 2.65 -6.26 -16.86
C TYR A 498 3.24 -7.49 -16.16
N MET A 499 3.68 -7.34 -14.90
CA MET A 499 4.16 -8.45 -14.06
C MET A 499 3.10 -9.56 -13.96
N TYR A 500 1.85 -9.18 -13.69
CA TYR A 500 0.72 -10.10 -13.64
C TYR A 500 0.48 -10.79 -14.99
N ASN A 501 0.26 -10.02 -16.05
CA ASN A 501 -0.10 -10.56 -17.36
C ASN A 501 1.00 -11.43 -17.99
N THR A 502 2.27 -11.13 -17.72
CA THR A 502 3.42 -11.82 -18.32
C THR A 502 3.94 -12.98 -17.46
N TYR A 503 3.89 -12.86 -16.12
CA TYR A 503 4.59 -13.79 -15.23
C TYR A 503 3.71 -14.49 -14.17
N CYS A 504 2.41 -14.20 -14.04
CA CYS A 504 1.58 -14.76 -12.95
C CYS A 504 1.50 -16.29 -12.88
N ASP A 505 1.69 -17.01 -14.00
CA ASP A 505 1.79 -18.47 -14.00
C ASP A 505 3.01 -18.99 -13.22
N LEU A 506 4.07 -18.17 -13.14
CA LEU A 506 5.28 -18.38 -12.36
C LEU A 506 5.24 -17.69 -10.99
N THR A 507 4.73 -16.45 -10.93
CA THR A 507 4.93 -15.52 -9.80
C THR A 507 3.70 -15.27 -8.93
N CYS A 508 2.50 -15.73 -9.29
CA CYS A 508 1.34 -15.62 -8.41
C CYS A 508 1.24 -16.82 -7.48
N GLY A 509 1.20 -16.60 -6.17
CA GLY A 509 0.85 -17.57 -5.15
C GLY A 509 -0.58 -17.39 -4.63
N ALA A 510 -0.87 -18.02 -3.49
CA ALA A 510 -2.14 -17.79 -2.78
C ALA A 510 -2.26 -16.35 -2.21
N TYR A 511 -1.12 -15.69 -2.03
CA TYR A 511 -1.00 -14.32 -1.51
C TYR A 511 -0.69 -13.28 -2.59
N GLY A 512 -1.06 -13.57 -3.84
CA GLY A 512 -0.88 -12.63 -4.95
C GLY A 512 0.51 -12.76 -5.55
N LEU A 513 1.10 -11.64 -5.98
CA LEU A 513 2.47 -11.62 -6.49
C LEU A 513 3.46 -11.95 -5.36
N GLN A 514 4.27 -12.98 -5.59
CA GLN A 514 5.31 -13.48 -4.69
C GLN A 514 6.48 -12.48 -4.59
N ASP A 515 7.38 -12.69 -3.62
CA ASP A 515 8.49 -11.81 -3.23
C ASP A 515 9.31 -11.24 -4.41
N ALA A 516 9.78 -12.13 -5.28
CA ALA A 516 10.70 -11.76 -6.36
C ALA A 516 10.70 -12.75 -7.51
N PHE A 517 11.16 -12.30 -8.68
CA PHE A 517 11.39 -13.17 -9.84
C PHE A 517 12.53 -12.67 -10.72
N ASN A 518 13.19 -13.59 -11.41
CA ASN A 518 14.32 -13.33 -12.28
C ASN A 518 14.06 -13.94 -13.67
N PRO A 519 13.67 -13.13 -14.67
CA PRO A 519 13.43 -13.61 -16.04
C PRO A 519 14.72 -13.94 -16.81
N ALA A 520 15.90 -13.51 -16.34
CA ALA A 520 17.18 -13.82 -16.96
C ALA A 520 17.74 -15.20 -16.55
N TRP A 521 17.24 -15.77 -15.44
CA TRP A 521 17.63 -17.10 -14.97
C TRP A 521 17.21 -18.20 -15.97
N SER A 522 18.06 -19.23 -16.12
CA SER A 522 17.80 -20.35 -17.03
C SER A 522 16.56 -21.14 -16.59
N GLY A 523 15.44 -20.95 -17.30
CA GLY A 523 14.14 -21.53 -16.96
C GLY A 523 13.19 -20.60 -16.20
N THR A 524 13.56 -19.31 -16.03
CA THR A 524 12.86 -18.26 -15.27
C THR A 524 12.61 -18.62 -13.80
N TRP A 525 13.26 -17.91 -12.88
CA TRP A 525 13.09 -18.16 -11.44
C TRP A 525 12.03 -17.24 -10.84
N SER A 526 11.30 -17.75 -9.85
CA SER A 526 10.50 -16.95 -8.91
C SER A 526 10.72 -17.48 -7.50
N SER A 527 10.62 -16.58 -6.53
CA SER A 527 10.56 -16.97 -5.13
C SER A 527 9.37 -17.91 -4.90
N PRO A 528 9.55 -19.00 -4.13
CA PRO A 528 8.44 -19.83 -3.68
C PRO A 528 7.60 -19.12 -2.62
N ASP A 529 8.05 -17.98 -2.11
CA ASP A 529 7.49 -17.31 -0.94
C ASP A 529 6.85 -15.94 -1.23
N ALA A 530 5.93 -15.56 -0.36
CA ALA A 530 5.59 -14.17 -0.09
C ALA A 530 6.12 -13.77 1.31
N LEU A 531 6.58 -12.53 1.45
CA LEU A 531 7.10 -11.97 2.71
C LEU A 531 6.14 -10.92 3.29
N GLY A 532 6.02 -10.87 4.61
CA GLY A 532 5.13 -9.91 5.29
C GLY A 532 5.57 -8.45 5.11
N ILE A 533 6.88 -8.21 5.03
CA ILE A 533 7.46 -6.89 4.76
C ILE A 533 7.31 -6.45 3.29
N ASP A 534 6.85 -7.34 2.40
CA ASP A 534 6.61 -7.10 0.98
C ASP A 534 5.13 -6.95 0.67
N GLN A 535 4.28 -7.81 1.24
CA GLN A 535 2.81 -7.70 1.10
C GLN A 535 2.26 -6.45 1.79
N GLY A 536 2.91 -5.99 2.88
CA GLY A 536 2.51 -4.80 3.63
C GLY A 536 2.54 -3.52 2.80
N PRO A 537 3.68 -3.15 2.19
CA PRO A 537 3.79 -2.03 1.27
C PRO A 537 2.80 -2.07 0.10
N ILE A 538 2.62 -3.23 -0.56
CA ILE A 538 1.65 -3.38 -1.65
C ILE A 538 0.24 -2.99 -1.17
N LEU A 539 -0.21 -3.58 -0.05
CA LEU A 539 -1.54 -3.34 0.51
C LEU A 539 -1.77 -1.88 0.92
N LEU A 540 -0.84 -1.33 1.73
CA LEU A 540 -1.01 -0.02 2.36
C LEU A 540 -0.75 1.14 1.38
N SER A 541 0.12 0.97 0.38
CA SER A 541 0.36 1.96 -0.67
C SER A 541 -0.83 2.10 -1.60
N ILE A 542 -1.42 0.98 -2.05
CA ILE A 542 -2.66 0.99 -2.83
C ILE A 542 -3.80 1.60 -2.01
N GLU A 543 -3.94 1.26 -0.72
CA GLU A 543 -5.01 1.82 0.11
C GLU A 543 -4.87 3.33 0.32
N ASN A 544 -3.66 3.83 0.63
CA ASN A 544 -3.41 5.27 0.74
C ASN A 544 -3.76 6.00 -0.56
N GLN A 545 -3.43 5.42 -1.71
CA GLN A 545 -3.83 5.98 -2.99
C GLN A 545 -5.36 5.97 -3.15
N ARG A 546 -6.01 4.80 -3.08
CA ARG A 546 -7.44 4.63 -3.35
C ARG A 546 -8.35 5.41 -2.38
N THR A 547 -7.86 5.72 -1.18
CA THR A 547 -8.62 6.48 -0.16
C THR A 547 -8.20 7.95 -0.02
N ALA A 548 -7.32 8.44 -0.89
CA ALA A 548 -6.69 9.77 -0.79
C ALA A 548 -5.87 10.03 0.50
N GLY A 549 -5.50 8.95 1.20
CA GLY A 549 -4.62 8.97 2.37
C GLY A 549 -5.28 8.63 3.69
N ARG A 550 -6.20 7.65 3.77
CA ARG A 550 -6.87 7.34 5.05
C ARG A 550 -5.92 6.85 6.14
N ILE A 551 -4.91 6.05 5.77
CA ILE A 551 -3.91 5.56 6.72
C ILE A 551 -3.09 6.75 7.23
N TRP A 552 -2.62 7.62 6.33
CA TRP A 552 -1.96 8.88 6.66
C TRP A 552 -2.81 9.76 7.60
N ASP A 553 -4.07 10.04 7.25
CA ASP A 553 -4.97 10.86 8.06
C ASP A 553 -5.12 10.29 9.49
N THR A 554 -5.38 8.98 9.58
CA THR A 554 -5.60 8.27 10.85
C THR A 554 -4.31 8.19 11.67
N PHE A 555 -3.16 7.97 11.02
CA PHE A 555 -1.86 7.90 11.69
C PHE A 555 -1.39 9.27 12.21
N MET A 556 -1.63 10.34 11.46
CA MET A 556 -1.24 11.72 11.84
C MET A 556 -2.10 12.31 12.97
N GLU A 557 -3.19 11.66 13.38
CA GLU A 557 -3.92 12.05 14.58
C GLU A 557 -3.14 11.76 15.88
N ASN A 558 -2.20 10.82 15.86
CA ASN A 558 -1.45 10.39 17.03
C ASN A 558 -0.58 11.54 17.62
N PRO A 559 -0.67 11.84 18.93
CA PRO A 559 0.06 12.95 19.54
C PRO A 559 1.59 12.82 19.48
N GLU A 560 2.14 11.61 19.38
CA GLU A 560 3.57 11.34 19.20
C GLU A 560 4.07 11.89 17.85
N MET A 561 3.28 11.76 16.78
CA MET A 561 3.64 12.25 15.44
C MET A 561 3.50 13.78 15.34
N LYS A 562 2.53 14.35 16.06
CA LYS A 562 2.41 15.80 16.25
C LYS A 562 3.60 16.35 17.03
N ALA A 563 3.94 15.73 18.16
CA ALA A 563 5.11 16.08 18.95
C ALA A 563 6.43 15.94 18.18
N ALA A 564 6.59 14.92 17.31
CA ALA A 564 7.73 14.83 16.40
C ALA A 564 7.81 16.05 15.47
N SER A 565 6.68 16.39 14.83
CA SER A 565 6.56 17.52 13.90
C SER A 565 6.78 18.89 14.57
N GLU A 566 6.41 19.02 15.85
CA GLU A 566 6.61 20.24 16.65
C GLU A 566 8.04 20.37 17.20
N ARG A 567 8.70 19.25 17.52
CA ARG A 567 10.03 19.23 18.13
C ARG A 567 11.16 19.31 17.12
N ILE A 568 10.99 18.76 15.91
CA ILE A 568 12.02 18.75 14.87
C ILE A 568 11.93 20.08 14.09
N PRO A 569 12.80 21.08 14.34
CA PRO A 569 12.55 22.45 13.86
C PRO A 569 12.79 22.64 12.37
N SER A 570 13.54 21.72 11.75
CA SER A 570 13.82 21.71 10.31
C SER A 570 12.66 21.14 9.49
N LEU A 571 11.71 20.41 10.10
CA LEU A 571 10.50 19.98 9.42
C LEU A 571 9.54 21.17 9.24
N SER A 572 9.28 21.50 7.98
CA SER A 572 8.34 22.54 7.58
C SER A 572 7.28 21.98 6.64
N LYS A 573 6.20 22.75 6.43
CA LYS A 573 5.33 22.52 5.28
C LYS A 573 5.85 23.32 4.09
N SER A 574 6.26 22.64 3.02
CA SER A 574 6.66 23.27 1.77
C SER A 574 5.48 23.76 0.95
N GLU A 575 5.72 24.84 0.22
CA GLU A 575 4.79 25.40 -0.77
C GLU A 575 4.75 24.56 -2.06
N GLU A 576 5.76 23.70 -2.28
CA GLU A 576 5.85 22.78 -3.41
C GLU A 576 4.89 21.58 -3.20
N MET A 577 3.65 21.73 -3.67
CA MET A 577 2.60 20.69 -3.65
C MET A 577 2.28 20.16 -5.05
N ASP A 578 3.19 19.35 -5.60
CA ASP A 578 2.93 18.55 -6.82
C ASP A 578 2.01 17.37 -6.50
N PHE A 579 0.71 17.67 -6.45
CA PHE A 579 -0.32 16.70 -6.13
C PHE A 579 -0.64 15.84 -7.37
N ASN A 580 -0.34 14.55 -7.36
CA ASN A 580 -0.80 13.60 -8.39
C ASN A 580 -1.60 12.47 -7.76
N LEU A 581 -2.71 12.85 -7.12
CA LEU A 581 -3.74 11.92 -6.70
C LEU A 581 -4.62 11.61 -7.91
N TYR A 582 -4.42 10.44 -8.50
CA TYR A 582 -5.46 9.77 -9.27
C TYR A 582 -6.67 9.64 -8.34
N LEU A 583 -7.79 10.29 -8.69
CA LEU A 583 -9.04 10.12 -7.95
C LEU A 583 -9.56 8.72 -8.26
N ALA A 584 -9.15 7.74 -7.45
CA ALA A 584 -9.73 6.41 -7.49
C ALA A 584 -11.26 6.51 -7.38
N SER A 585 -11.94 5.60 -8.07
CA SER A 585 -13.38 5.63 -8.23
C SER A 585 -14.09 5.79 -6.88
N VAL A 586 -14.92 6.83 -6.77
CA VAL A 586 -15.67 7.10 -5.54
C VAL A 586 -16.70 5.99 -5.38
N ARG A 587 -16.38 4.95 -4.58
CA ARG A 587 -17.29 3.85 -4.26
C ARG A 587 -18.66 4.42 -3.83
N PRO A 588 -19.76 4.13 -4.55
CA PRO A 588 -21.06 4.67 -4.20
C PRO A 588 -21.48 4.23 -2.80
N GLY A 589 -21.69 5.18 -1.88
CA GLY A 589 -22.35 4.94 -0.59
C GLY A 589 -21.59 5.37 0.67
N ARG A 590 -20.25 5.54 0.66
CA ARG A 590 -19.54 6.16 1.79
C ARG A 590 -19.30 7.64 1.54
N LYS A 591 -20.00 8.50 2.30
CA LYS A 591 -19.70 9.94 2.37
C LYS A 591 -18.36 10.15 3.05
N HIS A 592 -17.29 10.28 2.29
CA HIS A 592 -16.04 10.86 2.81
C HIS A 592 -16.13 12.38 2.77
N PRO A 593 -15.69 13.08 3.83
CA PRO A 593 -15.53 14.52 3.76
C PRO A 593 -14.41 14.81 2.77
N LEU A 594 -14.76 15.33 1.58
CA LEU A 594 -13.84 16.16 0.81
C LEU A 594 -13.26 17.17 1.80
N ARG A 595 -11.93 17.18 1.99
CA ARG A 595 -11.29 18.15 2.88
C ARG A 595 -11.68 19.54 2.39
N SER A 596 -12.48 20.24 3.19
CA SER A 596 -12.49 21.69 3.12
C SER A 596 -11.07 22.13 3.45
N VAL A 597 -10.38 22.69 2.47
CA VAL A 597 -9.11 23.38 2.71
C VAL A 597 -9.44 24.46 3.75
N SER A 598 -8.88 24.32 4.95
CA SER A 598 -9.23 25.19 6.06
C SER A 598 -8.68 26.59 5.77
N ALA A 599 -9.58 27.50 5.43
CA ALA A 599 -9.30 28.89 5.04
C ALA A 599 -8.85 29.76 6.23
N ASN A 600 -7.85 29.30 6.99
CA ASN A 600 -7.25 30.00 8.12
C ASN A 600 -6.19 31.03 7.70
N TYR A 601 -5.96 31.20 6.39
CA TYR A 601 -5.04 32.19 5.81
C TYR A 601 -5.75 33.32 5.03
N LEU A 602 -7.08 33.44 5.14
CA LEU A 602 -7.83 34.56 4.54
C LEU A 602 -8.80 35.19 5.56
N THR A 603 -8.36 36.30 6.15
CA THR A 603 -9.26 37.32 6.73
C THR A 603 -9.75 38.22 5.57
N SER A 604 -10.99 38.69 5.48
CA SER A 604 -12.10 38.69 6.44
C SER A 604 -13.50 38.67 5.77
N THR A 605 -14.54 38.33 6.54
CA THR A 605 -16.00 38.27 6.21
C THR A 605 -16.52 37.06 5.39
N ARG A 606 -17.68 36.50 5.81
CA ARG A 606 -18.35 35.29 5.26
C ARG A 606 -19.89 35.40 5.30
N HIS A 607 -20.59 34.63 4.45
CA HIS A 607 -22.04 34.33 4.53
C HIS A 607 -22.30 32.79 4.46
N CYS A 608 -23.49 32.27 4.84
CA CYS A 608 -23.73 30.83 5.10
C CYS A 608 -25.13 30.32 4.70
N LEU A 609 -25.28 28.99 4.52
CA LEU A 609 -26.51 28.17 4.32
C LEU A 609 -26.91 27.33 5.59
N THR A 610 -28.18 27.25 6.05
CA THR A 610 -28.61 26.67 7.40
C THR A 610 -30.01 25.92 7.57
N ARG A 611 -30.32 24.83 6.85
CA ARG A 611 -31.59 24.04 6.72
C ARG A 611 -32.88 24.69 6.17
N SER A 612 -34.12 24.42 6.63
CA SER A 612 -34.88 25.17 7.67
C SER A 612 -36.00 24.37 8.38
N ALA A 613 -36.79 24.97 9.29
CA ALA A 613 -37.91 24.29 9.99
C ALA A 613 -39.29 24.52 9.34
N GLY A 614 -39.80 23.52 8.60
CA GLY A 614 -41.21 23.44 8.17
C GLY A 614 -41.48 23.36 6.67
N SER A 615 -40.48 23.48 5.79
CA SER A 615 -40.67 23.41 4.32
C SER A 615 -39.62 22.57 3.60
N SER A 616 -39.86 22.31 2.31
CA SER A 616 -39.06 21.46 1.41
C SER A 616 -38.05 22.22 0.52
N SER A 617 -37.83 23.53 0.74
CA SER A 617 -36.92 24.35 -0.07
C SER A 617 -35.88 25.12 0.76
N LEU A 618 -34.85 25.58 0.05
CA LEU A 618 -33.63 26.21 0.55
C LEU A 618 -33.59 27.71 0.22
N ALA A 619 -32.75 28.48 0.89
CA ALA A 619 -32.58 29.93 0.68
C ALA A 619 -31.15 30.37 1.05
N PHE A 620 -30.80 31.65 0.90
CA PHE A 620 -29.52 32.22 1.33
C PHE A 620 -29.75 33.55 2.07
N SER A 621 -29.00 33.80 3.14
CA SER A 621 -28.93 35.11 3.79
C SER A 621 -27.63 35.26 4.60
N ALA A 622 -27.39 36.43 5.18
CA ALA A 622 -26.21 36.69 6.02
C ALA A 622 -26.19 35.76 7.24
N CYS A 623 -25.53 34.60 7.07
CA CYS A 623 -25.57 33.40 7.93
C CYS A 623 -26.91 33.19 8.67
N THR A 624 -28.02 33.19 7.93
CA THR A 624 -29.38 33.02 8.50
C THR A 624 -30.33 32.14 7.68
N SER A 625 -29.91 31.59 6.52
CA SER A 625 -30.68 30.61 5.73
C SER A 625 -29.82 29.98 4.63
N TYR A 626 -30.02 28.78 4.07
CA TYR A 626 -30.82 27.58 4.38
C TYR A 626 -30.29 26.41 3.48
N SER A 627 -29.57 25.40 4.03
CA SER A 627 -28.73 24.35 3.37
C SER A 627 -29.39 23.01 2.96
N ALA A 628 -29.02 22.43 1.80
CA ALA A 628 -28.96 20.97 1.49
C ALA A 628 -28.40 20.64 0.08
N THR A 629 -28.09 19.35 -0.11
CA THR A 629 -27.53 18.59 -1.27
C THR A 629 -28.54 18.19 -2.37
N ALA A 630 -28.07 17.84 -3.60
CA ALA A 630 -28.50 16.62 -4.33
C ALA A 630 -27.64 16.25 -5.58
N THR A 631 -27.50 14.93 -5.81
CA THR A 631 -27.27 14.14 -7.06
C THR A 631 -26.57 14.72 -8.31
N VAL A 632 -25.54 14.00 -8.77
CA VAL A 632 -25.24 13.84 -10.21
C VAL A 632 -25.89 12.53 -10.67
N ASP A 633 -26.94 12.64 -11.48
CA ASP A 633 -27.45 11.50 -12.25
C ASP A 633 -26.52 11.20 -13.42
N SER A 634 -26.49 9.93 -13.84
CA SER A 634 -25.63 9.43 -14.91
C SER A 634 -25.89 10.12 -16.25
N LEU A 635 -24.88 10.78 -16.81
CA LEU A 635 -24.91 11.24 -18.20
C LEU A 635 -24.31 10.17 -19.12
N LEU A 636 -25.17 9.47 -19.85
CA LEU A 636 -24.78 8.61 -20.98
C LEU A 636 -24.28 9.49 -22.14
N LEU A 637 -22.98 9.42 -22.44
CA LEU A 637 -22.41 10.03 -23.65
C LEU A 637 -22.01 8.92 -24.62
N THR A 638 -22.75 8.82 -25.73
CA THR A 638 -22.57 7.80 -26.76
C THR A 638 -21.55 8.22 -27.81
N GLY A 639 -20.50 7.40 -28.01
CA GLY A 639 -19.77 7.34 -29.28
C GLY A 639 -18.37 7.98 -29.31
N GLY A 640 -17.38 7.32 -28.70
CA GLY A 640 -15.95 7.60 -28.92
C GLY A 640 -15.08 7.17 -27.74
N PRO A 641 -13.82 6.72 -27.96
CA PRO A 641 -12.89 6.44 -26.88
C PRO A 641 -12.35 7.76 -26.31
N LEU A 642 -12.84 8.17 -25.14
CA LEU A 642 -12.33 9.31 -24.39
C LEU A 642 -10.97 8.97 -23.77
N GLN A 643 -9.98 9.86 -23.95
CA GLN A 643 -8.84 9.93 -23.04
C GLN A 643 -9.17 10.91 -21.90
N GLN A 644 -8.73 10.57 -20.70
CA GLN A 644 -9.00 11.34 -19.47
C GLN A 644 -8.36 12.73 -19.53
N VAL A 645 -9.14 13.77 -19.21
CA VAL A 645 -8.70 15.16 -19.18
C VAL A 645 -8.84 15.68 -17.76
N ASP A 646 -7.73 15.99 -17.11
CA ASP A 646 -7.72 16.56 -15.76
C ASP A 646 -7.76 18.10 -15.83
N ILE A 647 -8.85 18.66 -15.31
CA ILE A 647 -9.03 20.10 -15.10
C ILE A 647 -8.83 20.39 -13.62
N ARG A 648 -7.91 21.29 -13.28
CA ARG A 648 -7.71 21.74 -11.90
C ARG A 648 -7.81 23.25 -11.77
N GLN A 649 -8.60 23.69 -10.79
CA GLN A 649 -8.68 25.09 -10.39
C GLN A 649 -7.40 25.48 -9.61
N TRP A 650 -6.78 26.59 -10.00
CA TRP A 650 -5.64 27.17 -9.28
C TRP A 650 -5.98 28.60 -8.85
N GLY A 651 -6.34 28.76 -7.57
CA GLY A 651 -6.82 30.03 -7.03
C GLY A 651 -8.22 30.40 -7.53
N SER A 652 -8.52 31.70 -7.57
CA SER A 652 -9.83 32.23 -7.98
C SER A 652 -10.05 32.31 -9.49
N ASP A 653 -8.98 32.47 -10.29
CA ASP A 653 -9.09 33.02 -11.66
C ASP A 653 -8.41 32.16 -12.76
N TYR A 654 -7.89 30.98 -12.40
CA TYR A 654 -7.11 30.13 -13.33
C TYR A 654 -7.54 28.67 -13.30
N TYR A 655 -7.51 28.06 -14.48
CA TYR A 655 -7.64 26.62 -14.65
C TYR A 655 -6.39 26.09 -15.36
N MET A 656 -5.83 25.01 -14.84
CA MET A 656 -4.80 24.23 -15.53
C MET A 656 -5.45 23.04 -16.22
N LEU A 657 -5.11 22.87 -17.49
CA LEU A 657 -5.51 21.74 -18.32
C LEU A 657 -4.29 20.84 -18.51
N GLN A 658 -4.34 19.62 -17.98
CA GLN A 658 -3.36 18.58 -18.29
C GLN A 658 -3.90 17.73 -19.43
N ILE A 659 -3.15 17.68 -20.53
CA ILE A 659 -3.43 16.81 -21.68
C ILE A 659 -2.39 15.67 -21.68
N GLY A 660 -2.79 14.48 -22.15
CA GLY A 660 -2.02 13.24 -22.05
C GLY A 660 -0.64 13.22 -22.73
N PRO A 661 0.09 12.09 -22.63
CA PRO A 661 1.54 12.01 -22.86
C PRO A 661 2.03 12.16 -24.31
N ASP A 662 1.15 12.34 -25.29
CA ASP A 662 1.48 12.24 -26.73
C ASP A 662 1.36 13.60 -27.49
N PHE A 663 1.63 14.73 -26.83
CA PHE A 663 1.57 16.07 -27.46
C PHE A 663 2.93 16.77 -27.49
N ASP A 664 3.58 16.75 -28.66
CA ASP A 664 4.99 17.14 -28.82
C ASP A 664 5.25 18.57 -29.35
N GLN A 665 4.24 19.45 -29.47
CA GLN A 665 4.45 20.82 -30.02
C GLN A 665 3.70 21.95 -29.31
N CYS A 666 4.45 22.99 -28.93
CA CYS A 666 3.94 24.26 -28.42
C CYS A 666 3.27 25.06 -29.55
N VAL A 667 1.94 24.96 -29.66
CA VAL A 667 1.16 25.71 -30.65
C VAL A 667 0.85 27.11 -30.12
N ASN A 668 1.46 28.13 -30.72
CA ASN A 668 1.01 29.51 -30.57
C ASN A 668 -0.26 29.70 -31.42
N ILE A 669 -1.36 30.19 -30.83
CA ILE A 669 -2.66 30.36 -31.49
C ILE A 669 -2.92 31.86 -31.72
N PRO A 670 -2.67 32.41 -32.92
CA PRO A 670 -2.86 33.84 -33.18
C PRO A 670 -4.34 34.19 -33.32
N GLY A 671 -4.82 35.20 -32.59
CA GLY A 671 -6.14 35.81 -32.83
C GLY A 671 -7.26 35.48 -31.85
N ALA A 672 -6.97 34.81 -30.71
CA ALA A 672 -7.96 34.47 -29.69
C ALA A 672 -8.48 35.67 -28.86
N SER A 673 -9.09 36.67 -29.49
CA SER A 673 -10.01 37.61 -28.81
C SER A 673 -11.02 38.24 -29.77
N LYS A 674 -12.30 38.20 -29.37
CA LYS A 674 -13.28 39.33 -29.36
C LYS A 674 -14.72 38.84 -29.21
N SER A 675 -15.03 38.39 -27.99
CA SER A 675 -16.39 38.52 -27.42
C SER A 675 -16.30 39.41 -26.16
N PRO A 676 -17.29 40.25 -25.85
CA PRO A 676 -17.25 41.08 -24.65
C PRO A 676 -17.22 40.20 -23.39
N GLY A 677 -16.24 40.42 -22.51
CA GLY A 677 -16.14 39.73 -21.20
C GLY A 677 -15.21 38.52 -21.13
N VAL A 678 -14.55 38.10 -22.22
CA VAL A 678 -13.54 37.02 -22.14
C VAL A 678 -12.23 37.46 -22.81
N THR A 679 -11.18 37.60 -22.00
CA THR A 679 -9.81 37.89 -22.47
C THR A 679 -8.89 36.73 -22.12
N LEU A 680 -8.49 35.94 -23.13
CA LEU A 680 -7.53 34.85 -22.99
C LEU A 680 -6.09 35.39 -23.12
N ASN A 681 -5.45 35.70 -21.98
CA ASN A 681 -4.03 36.06 -21.97
C ASN A 681 -3.16 34.80 -21.86
N MET A 682 -2.58 34.39 -23.00
CA MET A 682 -1.58 33.31 -23.03
C MET A 682 -0.20 33.86 -22.63
N TRP A 683 0.46 33.18 -21.69
CA TRP A 683 1.83 33.49 -21.28
C TRP A 683 2.78 32.41 -21.83
N ALA A 684 3.97 32.82 -22.25
CA ALA A 684 4.99 31.88 -22.73
C ALA A 684 5.43 30.93 -21.60
N CYS A 685 5.56 29.64 -21.93
CA CYS A 685 6.04 28.62 -21.00
C CYS A 685 7.57 28.67 -20.90
N ASP A 686 8.11 29.47 -19.98
CA ASP A 686 9.51 29.29 -19.56
C ASP A 686 9.64 28.01 -18.74
N MET A 687 10.28 27.01 -19.32
CA MET A 687 10.43 25.67 -18.74
C MET A 687 11.66 25.57 -17.84
N VAL A 688 11.49 25.03 -16.64
CA VAL A 688 12.59 24.45 -15.85
C VAL A 688 12.13 23.09 -15.30
N GLY A 689 12.70 21.99 -15.81
CA GLY A 689 12.75 20.72 -15.08
C GLY A 689 11.70 19.63 -15.39
N TYR A 690 10.98 19.67 -16.52
CA TYR A 690 10.03 18.61 -16.90
C TYR A 690 10.45 17.86 -18.18
N PRO A 691 10.07 16.58 -18.36
CA PRO A 691 10.43 15.81 -19.55
C PRO A 691 9.81 16.39 -20.82
N SER A 692 10.55 16.31 -21.93
CA SER A 692 10.03 16.58 -23.28
C SER A 692 8.86 15.62 -23.59
N GLY A 693 7.70 16.19 -23.95
CA GLY A 693 6.51 15.43 -24.36
C GLY A 693 5.18 15.80 -23.69
N SER A 694 5.16 16.78 -22.77
CA SER A 694 3.92 17.23 -22.14
C SER A 694 3.70 18.74 -22.28
N GLN A 695 2.58 19.10 -22.92
CA GLN A 695 2.11 20.46 -23.11
C GLN A 695 1.29 20.92 -21.91
N TRP A 696 1.65 22.06 -21.31
CA TRP A 696 0.86 22.68 -20.24
C TRP A 696 0.18 23.95 -20.76
N PHE A 697 -1.16 23.99 -20.71
CA PHE A 697 -1.93 25.17 -21.06
C PHE A 697 -2.38 25.90 -19.79
N ARG A 698 -1.87 27.13 -19.59
CA ARG A 698 -2.43 28.06 -18.60
C ARG A 698 -3.58 28.83 -19.22
N VAL A 699 -4.81 28.55 -18.78
CA VAL A 699 -5.99 29.28 -19.21
C VAL A 699 -6.37 30.28 -18.12
N GLN A 700 -6.21 31.58 -18.41
CA GLN A 700 -6.75 32.66 -17.58
C GLN A 700 -8.13 33.04 -18.12
N VAL A 701 -9.16 32.93 -17.28
CA VAL A 701 -10.53 33.33 -17.64
C VAL A 701 -10.85 34.64 -16.91
N VAL A 702 -10.66 35.78 -17.58
CA VAL A 702 -10.91 37.10 -16.99
C VAL A 702 -12.30 37.60 -17.39
N GLY A 703 -13.24 37.66 -16.43
CA GLY A 703 -14.31 38.66 -16.43
C GLY A 703 -15.75 38.24 -16.71
N THR A 704 -16.27 37.17 -16.09
CA THR A 704 -17.74 36.92 -16.00
C THR A 704 -18.14 36.35 -14.64
N ASP A 705 -19.38 36.63 -14.20
CA ASP A 705 -19.95 36.10 -12.94
C ASP A 705 -19.94 34.56 -12.89
N GLN A 706 -19.88 34.00 -11.67
CA GLN A 706 -19.68 32.54 -11.44
C GLN A 706 -20.79 31.65 -12.02
N ASP A 707 -21.96 32.19 -12.36
CA ASP A 707 -23.05 31.46 -13.02
C ASP A 707 -22.86 31.33 -14.55
N SER A 708 -21.80 31.94 -15.11
CA SER A 708 -21.49 31.97 -16.55
C SER A 708 -20.19 31.25 -16.91
N VAL A 709 -19.71 30.32 -16.07
CA VAL A 709 -18.51 29.52 -16.38
C VAL A 709 -18.74 28.72 -17.66
N PRO A 710 -17.98 28.96 -18.74
CA PRO A 710 -18.15 28.22 -19.98
C PRO A 710 -17.71 26.77 -19.80
N ILE A 711 -18.49 25.81 -20.32
CA ILE A 711 -18.06 24.41 -20.33
C ILE A 711 -17.06 24.26 -21.47
N ILE A 712 -15.80 24.00 -21.11
CA ILE A 712 -14.70 23.74 -22.05
C ILE A 712 -14.59 22.24 -22.27
N ASN A 713 -14.98 21.79 -23.46
CA ASN A 713 -14.84 20.41 -23.91
C ASN A 713 -13.58 20.28 -24.78
N LEU A 714 -12.85 19.16 -24.65
CA LEU A 714 -11.85 18.74 -25.62
C LEU A 714 -12.47 17.61 -26.47
N VAL A 715 -12.78 17.91 -27.73
CA VAL A 715 -13.50 16.99 -28.63
C VAL A 715 -12.57 16.55 -29.76
N GLN A 716 -12.45 15.24 -29.97
CA GLN A 716 -11.68 14.68 -31.07
C GLN A 716 -12.54 14.57 -32.33
N TYR A 717 -12.13 15.24 -33.40
CA TYR A 717 -12.72 15.16 -34.73
C TYR A 717 -11.78 14.45 -35.70
N ASN A 718 -12.32 13.97 -36.82
CA ASN A 718 -11.52 13.34 -37.90
C ASN A 718 -10.40 14.25 -38.43
N THR A 719 -10.51 15.57 -38.25
CA THR A 719 -9.55 16.59 -38.69
C THR A 719 -8.58 17.04 -37.60
N GLY A 720 -8.68 16.54 -36.36
CA GLY A 720 -7.82 16.92 -35.23
C GLY A 720 -8.60 17.12 -33.92
N TYR A 721 -7.95 17.71 -32.91
CA TYR A 721 -8.59 17.99 -31.61
C TYR A 721 -9.10 19.42 -31.57
N CYS A 722 -10.31 19.63 -31.07
CA CYS A 722 -10.92 20.95 -30.92
C CYS A 722 -11.24 21.24 -29.46
N LEU A 723 -10.84 22.43 -28.99
CA LEU A 723 -11.34 23.02 -27.76
C LEU A 723 -12.66 23.72 -28.07
N GLU A 724 -13.72 23.26 -27.45
CA GLU A 724 -15.08 23.79 -27.59
C GLU A 724 -15.52 24.46 -26.31
N VAL A 725 -15.75 25.76 -26.41
CA VAL A 725 -16.35 26.56 -25.36
C VAL A 725 -17.85 26.57 -25.63
N SER A 726 -18.63 25.99 -24.71
CA SER A 726 -20.08 25.96 -24.79
C SER A 726 -20.72 26.78 -23.67
N GLY A 727 -21.74 27.54 -24.05
CA GLY A 727 -22.57 28.36 -23.16
C GLY A 727 -24.03 27.98 -23.37
N SER A 728 -24.76 27.70 -22.29
CA SER A 728 -26.19 27.38 -22.33
C SER A 728 -26.57 26.27 -23.34
N GLY A 729 -25.71 25.25 -23.49
CA GLY A 729 -25.93 24.12 -24.39
C GLY A 729 -25.64 24.39 -25.88
N THR A 730 -25.07 25.55 -26.22
CA THR A 730 -24.65 25.88 -27.59
C THR A 730 -23.13 26.09 -27.65
N ILE A 731 -22.47 25.56 -28.68
CA ILE A 731 -21.04 25.85 -28.93
C ILE A 731 -20.94 27.33 -29.33
N VAL A 732 -20.28 28.14 -28.50
CA VAL A 732 -20.09 29.58 -28.72
C VAL A 732 -18.70 29.90 -29.28
N GLN A 733 -17.72 29.02 -29.08
CA GLN A 733 -16.41 29.13 -29.72
C GLN A 733 -15.79 27.74 -29.88
N GLN A 734 -15.26 27.44 -31.07
CA GLN A 734 -14.52 26.22 -31.38
C GLN A 734 -13.13 26.59 -31.89
N THR A 735 -12.07 26.03 -31.30
CA THR A 735 -10.68 26.24 -31.72
C THR A 735 -10.04 24.89 -31.98
N CYS A 736 -9.82 24.56 -33.25
CA CYS A 736 -9.27 23.27 -33.66
C CYS A 736 -7.77 23.33 -33.94
N VAL A 737 -7.04 22.34 -33.46
CA VAL A 737 -5.68 22.02 -33.89
C VAL A 737 -5.80 20.97 -34.97
N GLU A 738 -5.45 21.33 -36.21
CA GLU A 738 -5.45 20.40 -37.34
C GLU A 738 -4.49 19.23 -37.10
N ASN A 739 -4.91 18.04 -37.53
CA ASN A 739 -4.12 16.82 -37.44
C ASN A 739 -2.95 16.87 -38.45
N ARG A 740 -1.90 17.62 -38.11
CA ARG A 740 -0.65 17.65 -38.90
C ARG A 740 0.04 16.31 -38.74
N SER A 741 -0.13 15.47 -39.76
CA SER A 741 0.44 14.15 -39.91
C SER A 741 1.89 14.06 -39.42
N GLN A 742 2.08 13.58 -38.19
CA GLN A 742 3.35 13.06 -37.72
C GLN A 742 3.32 11.54 -37.82
N GLN A 743 4.41 11.02 -38.38
CA GLN A 743 4.42 9.70 -38.99
C GLN A 743 4.71 8.61 -37.95
N MET A 744 3.96 7.52 -38.02
CA MET A 744 4.32 6.25 -37.42
C MET A 744 5.76 5.87 -37.83
N PHE A 745 6.66 5.69 -36.87
CA PHE A 745 7.86 4.89 -37.09
C PHE A 745 7.54 3.40 -36.88
N VAL A 746 6.96 2.79 -37.92
CA VAL A 746 7.03 1.32 -38.08
C VAL A 746 8.40 0.99 -38.68
N TRP A 747 9.15 0.12 -38.04
CA TRP A 747 10.46 -0.30 -38.56
C TRP A 747 10.27 -1.34 -39.68
N GLY A 748 10.57 -0.95 -40.93
CA GLY A 748 10.34 -1.82 -42.09
C GLY A 748 10.82 -1.26 -43.43
N SER A 749 12.13 -1.34 -43.68
CA SER A 749 12.81 -1.22 -44.99
C SER A 749 12.67 0.08 -45.83
N THR A 750 13.83 0.55 -46.30
CA THR A 750 14.07 1.54 -47.38
C THR A 750 13.65 2.99 -47.15
N THR A 751 14.66 3.83 -46.91
CA THR A 751 14.63 5.28 -46.83
C THR A 751 14.39 5.94 -48.21
N VAL A 752 13.46 6.88 -48.29
CA VAL A 752 13.52 8.01 -49.25
C VAL A 752 13.00 9.25 -48.54
N ALA A 753 13.86 10.26 -48.37
CA ALA A 753 13.47 11.57 -47.84
C ALA A 753 13.00 12.49 -48.98
N TRP A 754 12.05 13.37 -48.68
CA TRP A 754 11.72 14.54 -49.51
C TRP A 754 11.43 15.75 -48.61
N GLU A 755 11.94 16.90 -49.02
CA GLU A 755 11.87 18.16 -48.29
C GLU A 755 10.47 18.79 -48.37
N TRP A 756 10.15 19.61 -47.35
CA TRP A 756 8.97 20.47 -47.39
C TRP A 756 9.20 21.64 -48.34
N ASP A 757 8.27 21.86 -49.26
CA ASP A 757 8.16 23.16 -49.92
C ASP A 757 6.72 23.65 -50.01
N SER A 758 6.57 24.97 -49.87
CA SER A 758 5.34 25.67 -49.47
C SER A 758 4.32 25.91 -50.59
N CYS A 759 3.02 26.02 -50.23
CA CYS A 759 2.03 26.80 -51.00
C CYS A 759 0.76 27.16 -50.18
N PRO A 760 -0.07 28.13 -50.61
CA PRO A 760 -0.75 29.05 -49.69
C PRO A 760 -2.25 28.79 -49.41
N SER A 761 -2.78 29.62 -48.51
CA SER A 761 -4.16 29.71 -48.01
C SER A 761 -5.28 29.51 -49.04
N LEU A 762 -6.29 28.73 -48.66
CA LEU A 762 -7.63 28.72 -49.28
C LEU A 762 -8.71 29.03 -48.24
N SER A 763 -9.66 29.88 -48.62
CA SER A 763 -10.82 30.27 -47.80
C SER A 763 -11.90 29.17 -47.77
N PRO A 764 -12.81 29.15 -46.78
CA PRO A 764 -13.81 28.09 -46.65
C PRO A 764 -14.83 28.14 -47.80
N ILE A 765 -15.03 27.00 -48.48
CA ILE A 765 -16.16 26.78 -49.38
C ILE A 765 -17.19 25.93 -48.62
N SER A 766 -18.40 26.47 -48.43
CA SER A 766 -19.52 25.72 -47.85
C SER A 766 -19.96 24.60 -48.79
N LEU A 767 -19.92 23.35 -48.32
CA LEU A 767 -20.41 22.19 -49.07
C LEU A 767 -21.87 21.88 -48.71
N THR A 768 -22.79 22.16 -49.63
CA THR A 768 -24.15 21.62 -49.61
C THR A 768 -24.21 20.22 -50.21
N THR A 769 -25.13 19.41 -49.73
CA THR A 769 -25.29 17.99 -50.02
C THR A 769 -25.80 17.69 -51.44
N THR A 770 -24.95 17.13 -52.33
CA THR A 770 -25.21 15.91 -53.14
C THR A 770 -24.16 15.62 -54.25
N THR A 771 -23.97 14.33 -54.58
CA THR A 771 -23.42 13.72 -55.82
C THR A 771 -21.91 13.77 -56.18
N THR A 772 -21.29 12.58 -56.11
CA THR A 772 -20.46 11.88 -57.12
C THR A 772 -19.14 12.46 -57.70
N ALA A 773 -18.03 11.99 -57.12
CA ALA A 773 -16.71 11.64 -57.68
C ALA A 773 -16.19 12.20 -59.04
N VAL A 774 -14.98 12.80 -59.01
CA VAL A 774 -13.95 12.68 -60.07
C VAL A 774 -12.54 12.67 -59.44
N VAL A 775 -11.70 11.69 -59.80
CA VAL A 775 -10.24 11.71 -59.53
C VAL A 775 -9.50 12.27 -60.76
N ARG A 776 -8.58 13.22 -60.58
CA ARG A 776 -7.59 13.60 -61.62
C ARG A 776 -6.19 13.76 -61.04
N ARG A 777 -5.21 13.14 -61.71
CA ARG A 777 -3.77 13.39 -61.52
C ARG A 777 -3.35 14.70 -62.20
N CYS A 778 -2.36 15.38 -61.63
CA CYS A 778 -1.48 16.31 -62.35
C CYS A 778 -0.07 15.71 -62.47
N SER A 779 0.66 16.07 -63.53
CA SER A 779 1.85 15.33 -63.99
C SER A 779 3.03 16.21 -64.39
N SER A 780 4.22 15.87 -63.87
CA SER A 780 5.54 15.84 -64.54
C SER A 780 6.11 17.08 -65.28
N ARG A 781 7.37 17.49 -64.94
CA ARG A 781 8.60 17.35 -65.78
C ARG A 781 9.77 18.31 -65.39
N VAL A 782 10.87 17.75 -64.84
CA VAL A 782 12.27 17.69 -65.39
C VAL A 782 12.60 18.71 -66.52
N PRO A 783 13.73 19.50 -66.48
CA PRO A 783 15.12 18.96 -66.59
C PRO A 783 16.28 19.67 -65.82
N VAL A 784 17.29 18.96 -65.28
CA VAL A 784 18.60 18.43 -65.82
C VAL A 784 19.75 19.46 -65.98
N LEU A 785 20.97 19.00 -65.65
CA LEU A 785 22.34 19.57 -65.78
C LEU A 785 22.87 20.26 -64.49
N ARG A 786 24.07 19.93 -63.98
CA ARG A 786 25.17 19.11 -64.54
C ARG A 786 25.89 18.30 -63.46
#